data_AF-A0A9E0YGK4-F1
#
_entry.id   AF-A0A9E0YGK4-F1
#
_cell.length_a   1.000
_cell.length_b   1.000
_cell.length_c   1.000
_cell.angle_alpha   90.00
_cell.angle_beta   90.00
_cell.angle_gamma   90.00
#
_symmetry.space_group_name_H-M   'P 1'
#
loop_
_entity.id
_entity.type
_entity.pdbx_description
1 polymer ?
#
loop_
_entity_poly.entity_id
_entity_poly.type
_entity_poly.pdbx_seq_one_letter_code
_entity_poly.pdbx_strand_id
1 'polypeptide(L)'
;VVINLDHEHEVTARWHANPESGAGDHFIDLITGQQVDAEASGDAWQRRLAPAEVLCLSTDPADLSRIEASESGFSKNPVRSASQQLRAAGLDVFSHYHGTVHIGDFDPDAAAAEMYRDPEGFCRRMNPYSEESRVVCWQWPADIRREVMVPPGHFVLVRAPVHFRVHLVRSNRTYWTGFALTAADGGHFLLIPPMTAPADHVQSVLKMTVYGEDRCVHESAYLLHLADPGGLCVNRVIQRQDLISRPFVFLATNGRGAMTRTATYPRRMRSRYDALLAANLHDQMPVDRWIMFSRCRAWVVYQDYSQAVRTDCLQRFVYDYENHGQWQFMIPTGLGRHIRLSMQVEMIPGQNRVRLHFTRHLQQEADQLEDGRPVWLILRPDMENRSFHETTKAFTGPEHTFPEAVKTGRAGFVFCPDENHRIELAAAVAEFVFEPEWHYMVHRPVEAERGLDANSDLFSPGYFRARMAGGDSLSLEAAAGEIGARDAGEATEMPEPEADRLSSLPVAEAMRRAMKHYVVARGPHQSVIAGYPWFLDWGRDSLIFCRGLIAEGAYPEALSIIRLFGQFEDHGTLPNMIQGEDAANRDTSDAPLWLIIACRDLAKASGGFDLLEESLGGRSLRQILFSIAGGYMRGTPNGIRMDPETGLVFSPAHFTWMDTNFPAATPRQGYPIEIQALWHAGLGFLAELDPPENAAAGFNPEALASRVAKSVTDCYFNEKLGYLSDCLHCDPGMPAKNAAADDALRPNQLFAVTMDALDDPAICRSVLASCRELLVPGAIRSLADRRVDWPVEIRHDGELLGDSDYPYRGRYAGDEDTSRKPAYHNGTAWTWVFPSFCEAWVRVYGGAARPAALAWLGSATRLISEGCLGHVPEILDGDFPHHQRGCDAQAWAVSELYRVWRQISAD
;
A
#
# COMPACT_ATOMS: atom_id res chain seq x y z
N VAL A 1 -43.38 19.85 26.97
CA VAL A 1 -41.96 20.09 26.66
C VAL A 1 -41.86 21.32 25.79
N VAL A 2 -41.00 22.26 26.17
CA VAL A 2 -40.72 23.49 25.42
C VAL A 2 -39.22 23.50 25.12
N ILE A 3 -38.83 23.74 23.88
CA ILE A 3 -37.45 23.60 23.42
C ILE A 3 -37.03 24.76 22.52
N ASN A 4 -35.83 25.28 22.74
CA ASN A 4 -35.12 26.12 21.79
C ASN A 4 -34.24 25.25 20.89
N LEU A 5 -34.55 25.17 19.59
CA LEU A 5 -33.74 24.44 18.61
C LEU A 5 -32.59 25.29 18.05
N ASP A 6 -32.55 26.59 18.36
CA ASP A 6 -31.43 27.48 18.04
C ASP A 6 -30.40 27.40 19.16
N HIS A 7 -29.16 27.08 18.80
CA HIS A 7 -28.05 26.88 19.74
C HIS A 7 -27.17 28.12 19.92
N GLU A 8 -27.49 29.22 19.22
CA GLU A 8 -26.77 30.49 19.31
C GLU A 8 -27.62 31.62 19.89
N HIS A 9 -28.94 31.61 19.63
CA HIS A 9 -29.83 32.71 19.98
C HIS A 9 -30.94 32.30 20.94
N GLU A 10 -31.35 33.24 21.79
CA GLU A 10 -32.56 33.09 22.61
C GLU A 10 -33.81 33.15 21.74
N VAL A 11 -34.78 32.30 22.02
CA VAL A 11 -36.09 32.31 21.34
C VAL A 11 -37.22 32.43 22.34
N THR A 12 -38.29 33.12 21.96
CA THR A 12 -39.52 33.12 22.75
C THR A 12 -40.38 31.94 22.33
N ALA A 13 -40.51 30.96 23.21
CA ALA A 13 -41.41 29.85 22.99
C ALA A 13 -42.82 30.20 23.51
N ARG A 14 -43.85 29.81 22.75
CA ARG A 14 -45.26 30.03 23.09
C ARG A 14 -46.04 28.73 22.98
N TRP A 15 -46.88 28.42 23.97
CA TRP A 15 -47.72 27.22 23.99
C TRP A 15 -49.09 27.50 24.60
N HIS A 16 -50.13 26.78 24.17
CA HIS A 16 -51.49 27.03 24.65
C HIS A 16 -51.65 26.68 26.14
N ALA A 17 -52.42 27.49 26.86
CA ALA A 17 -52.84 27.19 28.22
C ALA A 17 -53.90 26.06 28.19
N ASN A 18 -53.60 24.92 28.83
CA ASN A 18 -54.54 23.81 28.89
C ASN A 18 -55.58 24.07 30.00
N PRO A 19 -56.90 24.07 29.71
CA PRO A 19 -57.94 24.37 30.68
C PRO A 19 -58.08 23.36 31.83
N GLU A 20 -57.50 22.15 31.71
CA GLU A 20 -57.46 21.16 32.79
C GLU A 20 -56.29 21.36 33.77
N SER A 21 -55.33 22.21 33.41
CA SER A 21 -54.20 22.59 34.27
C SER A 21 -54.67 23.69 35.20
N GLY A 22 -54.68 23.44 36.51
CA GLY A 22 -55.09 24.43 37.51
C GLY A 22 -54.41 25.79 37.30
N ALA A 23 -55.11 26.87 37.63
CA ALA A 23 -54.71 28.26 37.42
C ALA A 23 -53.51 28.69 38.30
N GLY A 24 -52.32 28.18 37.99
CA GLY A 24 -51.06 28.58 38.62
C GLY A 24 -50.05 29.05 37.57
N ASP A 25 -49.44 30.21 37.80
CA ASP A 25 -48.42 30.82 36.91
C ASP A 25 -47.02 30.19 37.09
N HIS A 26 -46.94 29.09 37.84
CA HIS A 26 -45.70 28.45 38.24
C HIS A 26 -45.66 27.01 37.73
N PHE A 27 -44.69 26.73 36.88
CA PHE A 27 -44.40 25.38 36.40
C PHE A 27 -43.24 24.81 37.20
N ILE A 28 -43.14 23.49 37.26
CA ILE A 28 -41.92 22.80 37.67
C ILE A 28 -41.35 22.15 36.43
N ASP A 29 -40.08 22.40 36.15
CA ASP A 29 -39.34 21.66 35.14
C ASP A 29 -38.98 20.29 35.70
N LEU A 30 -39.62 19.25 35.16
CA LEU A 30 -39.42 17.86 35.54
C LEU A 30 -38.02 17.34 35.20
N ILE A 31 -37.21 18.07 34.40
CA ILE A 31 -35.82 17.70 34.10
C ILE A 31 -34.90 18.14 35.26
N THR A 32 -35.03 19.37 35.72
CA THR A 32 -34.13 19.96 36.74
C THR A 32 -34.72 19.99 38.15
N GLY A 33 -36.02 19.76 38.29
CA GLY A 33 -36.78 19.95 39.53
C GLY A 33 -36.98 21.42 39.92
N GLN A 34 -36.54 22.38 39.09
CA GLN A 34 -36.63 23.80 39.40
C GLN A 34 -38.00 24.38 39.04
N GLN A 35 -38.41 25.40 39.78
CA GLN A 35 -39.59 26.18 39.46
C GLN A 35 -39.28 27.11 38.27
N VAL A 36 -40.19 27.13 37.30
CA VAL A 36 -40.09 27.87 36.06
C VAL A 36 -41.31 28.77 35.91
N ASP A 37 -41.05 30.07 35.82
CA ASP A 37 -42.10 31.06 35.54
C ASP A 37 -42.33 31.19 34.03
N ALA A 38 -43.60 31.35 33.64
CA ALA A 38 -43.99 31.69 32.28
C ALA A 38 -45.01 32.83 32.31
N GLU A 39 -45.01 33.67 31.28
CA GLU A 39 -45.91 34.80 31.17
C GLU A 39 -47.19 34.41 30.42
N ALA A 40 -48.36 34.81 30.94
CA ALA A 40 -49.61 34.67 30.22
C ALA A 40 -49.69 35.72 29.09
N SER A 41 -49.99 35.26 27.87
CA SER A 41 -50.06 36.09 26.66
C SER A 41 -51.26 35.65 25.81
N GLY A 42 -52.46 36.10 26.22
CA GLY A 42 -53.73 35.70 25.63
C GLY A 42 -54.20 34.33 26.11
N ASP A 43 -54.43 33.41 25.19
CA ASP A 43 -54.77 31.99 25.41
C ASP A 43 -53.53 31.07 25.48
N ALA A 44 -52.34 31.66 25.54
CA ALA A 44 -51.07 30.96 25.53
C ALA A 44 -50.13 31.45 26.64
N TRP A 45 -49.27 30.56 27.11
CA TRP A 45 -48.09 30.87 27.89
C TRP A 45 -46.92 31.20 26.97
N GLN A 46 -46.02 32.06 27.44
CA GLN A 46 -44.77 32.35 26.74
C GLN A 46 -43.59 32.42 27.71
N ARG A 47 -42.41 32.02 27.25
CA ARG A 47 -41.16 32.19 27.98
C ARG A 47 -40.00 32.36 26.99
N ARG A 48 -39.04 33.19 27.36
CA ARG A 48 -37.77 33.28 26.63
C ARG A 48 -36.86 32.14 27.06
N LEU A 49 -36.41 31.35 26.09
CA LEU A 49 -35.52 30.22 26.30
C LEU A 49 -34.11 30.59 25.89
N ALA A 50 -33.13 30.18 26.70
CA ALA A 50 -31.71 30.27 26.36
C ALA A 50 -31.39 29.40 25.14
N PRO A 51 -30.27 29.64 24.43
CA PRO A 51 -29.84 28.79 23.32
C PRO A 51 -29.76 27.31 23.73
N ALA A 52 -30.36 26.44 22.94
CA ALA A 52 -30.50 25.00 23.18
C ALA A 52 -31.22 24.58 24.49
N GLU A 53 -31.91 25.49 25.19
CA GLU A 53 -32.62 25.17 26.43
C GLU A 53 -33.83 24.26 26.18
N VAL A 54 -33.98 23.22 27.01
CA VAL A 54 -35.10 22.27 27.00
C VAL A 54 -35.74 22.25 28.38
N LEU A 55 -37.05 22.47 28.44
CA LEU A 55 -37.82 22.43 29.68
C LEU A 55 -38.97 21.42 29.55
N CYS A 56 -39.14 20.55 30.55
CA CYS A 56 -40.27 19.64 30.66
C CYS A 56 -41.23 20.12 31.75
N LEU A 57 -42.11 21.05 31.40
CA LEU A 57 -42.96 21.73 32.37
C LEU A 57 -44.17 20.89 32.82
N SER A 58 -44.40 20.79 34.13
CA SER A 58 -45.65 20.34 34.75
C SER A 58 -46.24 21.42 35.66
N THR A 59 -47.57 21.43 35.76
CA THR A 59 -48.33 22.27 36.71
C THR A 59 -48.67 21.53 38.01
N ASP A 60 -48.46 20.21 38.08
CA ASP A 60 -48.68 19.41 39.30
C ASP A 60 -47.33 19.18 40.01
N PRO A 61 -47.07 19.81 41.17
CA PRO A 61 -45.85 19.59 41.92
C PRO A 61 -45.67 18.15 42.42
N ALA A 62 -46.75 17.36 42.49
CA ALA A 62 -46.66 15.95 42.85
C ALA A 62 -46.08 15.09 41.72
N ASP A 63 -46.03 15.56 40.47
CA ASP A 63 -45.49 14.79 39.35
C ASP A 63 -43.99 14.51 39.52
N LEU A 64 -43.23 15.43 40.13
CA LEU A 64 -41.82 15.21 40.42
C LEU A 64 -41.65 14.01 41.36
N SER A 65 -42.41 13.98 42.45
CA SER A 65 -42.40 12.86 43.41
C SER A 65 -42.94 11.56 42.81
N ARG A 66 -43.91 11.63 41.86
CA ARG A 66 -44.39 10.46 41.12
C ARG A 66 -43.31 9.90 40.19
N ILE A 67 -42.55 10.77 39.53
CA ILE A 67 -41.40 10.39 38.71
C ILE A 67 -40.34 9.74 39.58
N GLU A 68 -39.90 10.40 40.67
CA GLU A 68 -38.92 9.85 41.62
C GLU A 68 -39.36 8.50 42.20
N ALA A 69 -40.63 8.36 42.58
CA ALA A 69 -41.19 7.10 43.04
C ALA A 69 -41.22 6.03 41.93
N SER A 70 -41.48 6.40 40.67
CA SER A 70 -41.44 5.48 39.53
C SER A 70 -40.02 5.08 39.11
N GLU A 71 -39.05 5.99 39.23
CA GLU A 71 -37.63 5.75 38.92
C GLU A 71 -37.00 4.74 39.87
N SER A 72 -37.50 4.65 41.11
CA SER A 72 -37.08 3.60 42.06
C SER A 72 -37.44 2.17 41.61
N GLY A 73 -38.37 2.00 40.65
CA GLY A 73 -38.75 0.71 40.05
C GLY A 73 -38.38 0.54 38.57
N PHE A 74 -37.99 1.61 37.88
CA PHE A 74 -37.53 1.57 36.49
C PHE A 74 -36.02 1.28 36.44
N SER A 75 -35.66 0.02 36.14
CA SER A 75 -34.31 -0.26 35.65
C SER A 75 -34.08 0.55 34.37
N LYS A 76 -33.03 1.38 34.34
CA LYS A 76 -32.64 2.23 33.20
C LYS A 76 -32.47 1.47 31.87
N ASN A 77 -32.46 0.14 31.91
CA ASN A 77 -32.65 -0.72 30.75
C ASN A 77 -33.48 -1.94 31.20
N PRO A 78 -34.77 -2.08 30.82
CA PRO A 78 -35.56 -3.23 31.25
C PRO A 78 -34.85 -4.50 30.78
N VAL A 79 -34.48 -5.39 31.71
CA VAL A 79 -33.72 -6.64 31.45
C VAL A 79 -34.32 -7.42 30.27
N ARG A 80 -35.64 -7.36 30.13
CA ARG A 80 -36.40 -7.95 29.03
C ARG A 80 -36.08 -7.33 27.65
N SER A 81 -35.91 -6.01 27.56
CA SER A 81 -35.53 -5.32 26.32
C SER A 81 -34.12 -5.69 25.88
N ALA A 82 -33.15 -5.65 26.80
CA ALA A 82 -31.78 -6.06 26.51
C ALA A 82 -31.71 -7.53 26.05
N SER A 83 -32.43 -8.43 26.74
CA SER A 83 -32.55 -9.83 26.34
C SER A 83 -33.17 -9.99 24.95
N GLN A 84 -34.23 -9.25 24.61
CA GLN A 84 -34.85 -9.30 23.28
C GLN A 84 -33.92 -8.79 22.17
N GLN A 85 -33.13 -7.76 22.43
CA GLN A 85 -32.16 -7.26 21.47
C GLN A 85 -31.04 -8.27 21.20
N LEU A 86 -30.55 -8.95 22.25
CA LEU A 86 -29.58 -10.03 22.11
C LEU A 86 -30.16 -11.24 21.36
N ARG A 87 -31.43 -11.61 21.62
CA ARG A 87 -32.14 -12.63 20.85
C ARG A 87 -32.23 -12.28 19.37
N ALA A 88 -32.59 -11.03 19.06
CA ALA A 88 -32.66 -10.54 17.69
C ALA A 88 -31.29 -10.64 16.99
N ALA A 89 -30.22 -10.19 17.66
CA ALA A 89 -28.87 -10.30 17.11
C ALA A 89 -28.43 -11.76 16.86
N GLY A 90 -28.77 -12.69 17.77
CA GLY A 90 -28.53 -14.12 17.57
C GLY A 90 -29.33 -14.71 16.40
N LEU A 91 -30.59 -14.28 16.23
CA LEU A 91 -31.45 -14.68 15.11
C LEU A 91 -30.98 -14.10 13.77
N ASP A 92 -30.41 -12.89 13.75
CA ASP A 92 -29.82 -12.30 12.54
C ASP A 92 -28.65 -13.15 12.03
N VAL A 93 -27.78 -13.61 12.94
CA VAL A 93 -26.67 -14.53 12.61
C VAL A 93 -27.21 -15.87 12.13
N PHE A 94 -28.21 -16.44 12.82
CA PHE A 94 -28.86 -17.68 12.38
C PHE A 94 -29.45 -17.53 10.96
N SER A 95 -30.21 -16.46 10.73
CA SER A 95 -30.85 -16.19 9.43
C SER A 95 -29.84 -15.95 8.32
N HIS A 96 -28.63 -15.46 8.61
CA HIS A 96 -27.59 -15.30 7.61
C HIS A 96 -27.11 -16.67 7.08
N TYR A 97 -26.84 -17.63 7.96
CA TYR A 97 -26.32 -18.94 7.57
C TYR A 97 -27.38 -19.93 7.11
N HIS A 98 -28.61 -19.85 7.64
CA HIS A 98 -29.69 -20.78 7.33
C HIS A 98 -30.75 -20.21 6.39
N GLY A 99 -30.68 -18.92 6.07
CA GLY A 99 -31.76 -18.21 5.38
C GLY A 99 -33.00 -18.00 6.27
N THR A 100 -34.06 -17.48 5.68
CA THR A 100 -35.34 -17.31 6.38
C THR A 100 -36.13 -18.61 6.38
N VAL A 101 -35.89 -19.44 7.42
CA VAL A 101 -36.48 -20.77 7.58
C VAL A 101 -37.18 -20.92 8.95
N HIS A 102 -37.89 -22.03 9.15
CA HIS A 102 -38.42 -22.39 10.47
C HIS A 102 -37.26 -22.62 11.45
N ILE A 103 -37.26 -21.95 12.61
CA ILE A 103 -36.13 -21.95 13.56
C ILE A 103 -35.83 -23.34 14.17
N GLY A 104 -36.81 -24.24 14.20
CA GLY A 104 -36.62 -25.63 14.66
C GLY A 104 -36.17 -25.69 16.11
N ASP A 105 -35.09 -26.44 16.38
CA ASP A 105 -34.50 -26.62 17.71
C ASP A 105 -33.53 -25.48 18.11
N PHE A 106 -33.40 -24.43 17.31
CA PHE A 106 -32.60 -23.26 17.66
C PHE A 106 -33.23 -22.55 18.87
N ASP A 107 -32.48 -22.46 19.97
CA ASP A 107 -32.89 -21.79 21.21
C ASP A 107 -32.43 -20.31 21.19
N PRO A 108 -33.35 -19.34 21.00
CA PRO A 108 -33.00 -17.92 20.98
C PRO A 108 -32.48 -17.42 22.33
N ASP A 109 -32.88 -18.04 23.44
CA ASP A 109 -32.44 -17.64 24.78
C ASP A 109 -31.00 -18.06 25.05
N ALA A 110 -30.62 -19.28 24.67
CA ALA A 110 -29.23 -19.72 24.69
C ALA A 110 -28.35 -18.85 23.79
N ALA A 111 -28.84 -18.52 22.58
CA ALA A 111 -28.13 -17.63 21.66
C ALA A 111 -27.92 -16.23 22.24
N ALA A 112 -28.94 -15.65 22.88
CA ALA A 112 -28.84 -14.35 23.55
C ALA A 112 -27.82 -14.36 24.70
N ALA A 113 -27.84 -15.40 25.54
CA ALA A 113 -26.91 -15.56 26.65
C ALA A 113 -25.45 -15.72 26.17
N GLU A 114 -25.26 -16.25 24.98
CA GLU A 114 -23.92 -16.36 24.40
C GLU A 114 -23.47 -15.11 23.67
N MET A 115 -24.34 -14.46 22.89
CA MET A 115 -24.07 -13.15 22.30
C MET A 115 -23.67 -12.12 23.35
N TYR A 116 -24.26 -12.20 24.55
CA TYR A 116 -23.88 -11.37 25.70
C TYR A 116 -22.45 -11.64 26.19
N ARG A 117 -21.99 -12.89 26.15
CA ARG A 117 -20.68 -13.32 26.69
C ARG A 117 -19.55 -13.23 25.67
N ASP A 118 -19.79 -13.77 24.47
CA ASP A 118 -18.79 -13.87 23.40
C ASP A 118 -19.49 -13.84 22.03
N PRO A 119 -19.79 -12.64 21.50
CA PRO A 119 -20.46 -12.52 20.21
C PRO A 119 -19.59 -13.03 19.04
N GLU A 120 -18.25 -12.93 19.12
CA GLU A 120 -17.37 -13.47 18.07
C GLU A 120 -17.34 -15.00 18.10
N GLY A 121 -17.26 -15.61 19.29
CA GLY A 121 -17.38 -17.05 19.48
C GLY A 121 -18.75 -17.60 19.05
N PHE A 122 -19.82 -16.85 19.30
CA PHE A 122 -21.16 -17.21 18.80
C PHE A 122 -21.20 -17.27 17.27
N CYS A 123 -20.70 -16.22 16.59
CA CYS A 123 -20.58 -16.22 15.12
C CYS A 123 -19.70 -17.38 14.62
N ARG A 124 -18.58 -17.67 15.29
CA ARG A 124 -17.69 -18.79 14.95
C ARG A 124 -18.39 -20.13 14.99
N ARG A 125 -19.14 -20.44 16.04
CA ARG A 125 -19.89 -21.72 16.11
C ARG A 125 -20.99 -21.78 15.04
N MET A 126 -21.63 -20.66 14.73
CA MET A 126 -22.69 -20.61 13.74
C MET A 126 -22.17 -20.73 12.30
N ASN A 127 -20.89 -20.46 12.05
CA ASN A 127 -20.27 -20.58 10.75
C ASN A 127 -20.18 -22.07 10.32
N PRO A 128 -20.90 -22.50 9.26
CA PRO A 128 -20.88 -23.89 8.81
C PRO A 128 -19.71 -24.21 7.89
N TYR A 129 -18.88 -23.24 7.51
CA TYR A 129 -17.89 -23.38 6.44
C TYR A 129 -16.47 -23.65 6.96
N SER A 130 -16.09 -23.09 8.11
CA SER A 130 -14.74 -23.19 8.68
C SER A 130 -14.74 -22.83 10.18
N GLU A 131 -13.60 -23.00 10.86
CA GLU A 131 -13.41 -22.55 12.25
C GLU A 131 -13.20 -21.02 12.38
N GLU A 132 -13.30 -20.27 11.28
CA GLU A 132 -13.25 -18.80 11.30
C GLU A 132 -14.50 -18.23 11.96
N SER A 133 -14.36 -17.05 12.59
CA SER A 133 -15.54 -16.34 13.09
C SER A 133 -16.39 -15.71 11.98
N ARG A 134 -15.79 -15.44 10.81
CA ARG A 134 -16.36 -14.53 9.78
C ARG A 134 -16.82 -13.19 10.37
N VAL A 135 -16.05 -12.69 11.33
CA VAL A 135 -16.25 -11.40 11.98
C VAL A 135 -15.02 -10.54 11.74
N VAL A 136 -15.23 -9.29 11.32
CA VAL A 136 -14.23 -8.23 11.34
C VAL A 136 -14.50 -7.35 12.56
N CYS A 137 -13.59 -7.37 13.53
CA CYS A 137 -13.69 -6.53 14.70
C CYS A 137 -13.25 -5.10 14.36
N TRP A 138 -14.07 -4.13 14.77
CA TRP A 138 -13.78 -2.70 14.70
C TRP A 138 -13.84 -2.13 16.13
N GLN A 139 -12.76 -1.53 16.62
CA GLN A 139 -12.65 -1.06 18.00
C GLN A 139 -12.46 0.46 18.09
N TRP A 140 -13.29 1.13 18.89
CA TRP A 140 -13.10 2.55 19.21
C TRP A 140 -12.16 2.75 20.42
N PRO A 141 -11.24 3.73 20.38
CA PRO A 141 -10.93 4.62 19.26
C PRO A 141 -9.87 4.08 18.29
N ALA A 142 -9.30 2.89 18.50
CA ALA A 142 -8.14 2.39 17.74
C ALA A 142 -8.34 2.39 16.21
N ASP A 143 -9.55 2.05 15.74
CA ASP A 143 -9.83 1.88 14.32
C ASP A 143 -10.37 3.15 13.62
N ILE A 144 -10.42 4.30 14.30
CA ILE A 144 -10.82 5.57 13.67
C ILE A 144 -9.79 6.03 12.64
N ARG A 145 -8.52 5.61 12.79
CA ARG A 145 -7.39 6.02 11.95
C ARG A 145 -7.12 5.08 10.77
N ARG A 146 -7.92 4.03 10.55
CA ARG A 146 -7.75 3.14 9.39
C ARG A 146 -9.04 2.88 8.64
N GLU A 147 -8.90 2.55 7.36
CA GLU A 147 -9.97 1.98 6.56
C GLU A 147 -10.02 0.45 6.77
N VAL A 148 -11.04 -0.03 7.49
CA VAL A 148 -11.15 -1.44 7.86
C VAL A 148 -11.78 -2.25 6.73
N MET A 149 -11.07 -3.27 6.26
CA MET A 149 -11.52 -4.13 5.17
C MET A 149 -12.51 -5.21 5.63
N VAL A 150 -13.65 -5.29 4.96
CA VAL A 150 -14.74 -6.23 5.26
C VAL A 150 -14.94 -7.16 4.06
N PRO A 151 -14.49 -8.43 4.13
CA PRO A 151 -14.73 -9.41 3.08
C PRO A 151 -16.22 -9.73 2.90
N PRO A 152 -16.63 -10.24 1.72
CA PRO A 152 -17.97 -10.79 1.54
C PRO A 152 -18.33 -11.82 2.63
N GLY A 153 -19.59 -11.78 3.08
CA GLY A 153 -20.10 -12.72 4.08
C GLY A 153 -19.54 -12.55 5.50
N HIS A 154 -18.81 -11.46 5.79
CA HIS A 154 -18.33 -11.15 7.13
C HIS A 154 -19.23 -10.14 7.85
N PHE A 155 -19.48 -10.39 9.13
CA PHE A 155 -20.11 -9.44 10.03
C PHE A 155 -19.07 -8.40 10.48
N VAL A 156 -19.51 -7.19 10.83
CA VAL A 156 -18.65 -6.20 11.50
C VAL A 156 -19.05 -6.12 12.96
N LEU A 157 -18.13 -6.45 13.87
CA LEU A 157 -18.33 -6.33 15.31
C LEU A 157 -17.68 -5.03 15.79
N VAL A 158 -18.51 -3.99 15.94
CA VAL A 158 -18.11 -2.68 16.47
C VAL A 158 -18.08 -2.76 17.99
N ARG A 159 -16.99 -2.34 18.64
CA ARG A 159 -16.84 -2.33 20.11
C ARG A 159 -16.40 -0.98 20.64
N ALA A 160 -16.87 -0.64 21.84
CA ALA A 160 -16.43 0.51 22.62
C ALA A 160 -16.64 0.26 24.13
N PRO A 161 -15.89 0.92 25.02
CA PRO A 161 -16.07 0.78 26.47
C PRO A 161 -17.35 1.45 26.99
N VAL A 162 -17.98 2.32 26.21
CA VAL A 162 -19.19 3.05 26.56
C VAL A 162 -20.28 2.87 25.50
N HIS A 163 -21.54 3.15 25.84
CA HIS A 163 -22.65 3.00 24.92
C HIS A 163 -22.48 3.89 23.68
N PHE A 164 -22.94 3.43 22.52
CA PHE A 164 -22.82 4.17 21.27
C PHE A 164 -23.94 3.86 20.27
N ARG A 165 -24.02 4.70 19.24
CA ARG A 165 -24.86 4.51 18.06
C ARG A 165 -24.01 4.62 16.79
N VAL A 166 -24.32 3.82 15.78
CA VAL A 166 -23.67 3.86 14.46
C VAL A 166 -24.66 4.20 13.36
N HIS A 167 -24.19 4.94 12.37
CA HIS A 167 -24.79 5.11 11.05
C HIS A 167 -23.77 4.72 9.98
N LEU A 168 -24.15 3.85 9.05
CA LEU A 168 -23.35 3.59 7.84
C LEU A 168 -23.86 4.45 6.70
N VAL A 169 -22.96 5.24 6.12
CA VAL A 169 -23.25 6.21 5.08
C VAL A 169 -22.50 5.87 3.80
N ARG A 170 -23.20 5.87 2.67
CA ARG A 170 -22.63 5.72 1.33
C ARG A 170 -23.25 6.74 0.38
N SER A 171 -22.44 7.44 -0.40
CA SER A 171 -22.90 8.49 -1.35
C SER A 171 -23.88 9.49 -0.71
N ASN A 172 -23.54 9.96 0.49
CA ASN A 172 -24.37 10.86 1.33
C ASN A 172 -25.75 10.30 1.75
N ARG A 173 -25.97 8.99 1.68
CA ARG A 173 -27.19 8.33 2.15
C ARG A 173 -26.86 7.33 3.27
N THR A 174 -27.60 7.42 4.37
CA THR A 174 -27.55 6.40 5.44
C THR A 174 -28.31 5.18 4.98
N TYR A 175 -27.65 4.02 4.92
CA TYR A 175 -28.29 2.76 4.52
C TYR A 175 -28.45 1.78 5.67
N TRP A 176 -27.78 2.02 6.80
CA TRP A 176 -27.90 1.19 8.00
C TRP A 176 -27.67 2.00 9.28
N THR A 177 -28.34 1.64 10.38
CA THR A 177 -28.15 2.24 11.71
C THR A 177 -28.37 1.20 12.80
N GLY A 178 -27.68 1.34 13.93
CA GLY A 178 -27.83 0.46 15.08
C GLY A 178 -27.37 1.11 16.39
N PHE A 179 -27.84 0.56 17.50
CA PHE A 179 -27.48 0.95 18.87
C PHE A 179 -26.74 -0.18 19.56
N ALA A 180 -25.70 0.16 20.32
CA ALA A 180 -24.87 -0.84 20.97
C ALA A 180 -25.64 -1.65 22.02
N LEU A 181 -25.36 -2.94 22.08
CA LEU A 181 -25.76 -3.87 23.12
C LEU A 181 -24.71 -3.87 24.24
N THR A 182 -25.11 -4.27 25.44
CA THR A 182 -24.19 -4.43 26.58
C THR A 182 -23.55 -5.81 26.53
N ALA A 183 -22.23 -5.88 26.72
CA ALA A 183 -21.47 -7.13 26.84
C ALA A 183 -21.27 -7.51 28.32
N ALA A 184 -20.93 -8.78 28.55
CA ALA A 184 -20.68 -9.33 29.89
C ALA A 184 -19.49 -8.70 30.64
N ASP A 185 -18.53 -8.15 29.90
CA ASP A 185 -17.34 -7.46 30.42
C ASP A 185 -17.62 -6.00 30.84
N GLY A 186 -18.87 -5.53 30.72
CA GLY A 186 -19.27 -4.15 30.98
C GLY A 186 -19.04 -3.20 29.80
N GLY A 187 -18.42 -3.68 28.72
CA GLY A 187 -18.29 -2.94 27.47
C GLY A 187 -19.58 -2.98 26.64
N HIS A 188 -19.50 -2.38 25.45
CA HIS A 188 -20.61 -2.31 24.51
C HIS A 188 -20.20 -2.78 23.12
N PHE A 189 -21.12 -3.43 22.42
CA PHE A 189 -20.87 -3.93 21.07
C PHE A 189 -22.08 -3.78 20.15
N LEU A 190 -21.83 -3.76 18.85
CA LEU A 190 -22.86 -3.77 17.84
C LEU A 190 -22.41 -4.70 16.71
N LEU A 191 -23.29 -5.63 16.32
CA LEU A 191 -23.03 -6.55 15.22
C LEU A 191 -23.75 -6.05 13.96
N ILE A 192 -22.98 -5.72 12.93
CA ILE A 192 -23.49 -5.30 11.64
C ILE A 192 -23.54 -6.53 10.73
N PRO A 193 -24.70 -6.85 10.12
CA PRO A 193 -24.83 -8.02 9.24
C PRO A 193 -24.00 -7.85 7.96
N PRO A 194 -23.58 -8.95 7.32
CA PRO A 194 -22.83 -8.91 6.07
C PRO A 194 -23.65 -8.24 4.97
N MET A 195 -22.98 -7.43 4.16
CA MET A 195 -23.57 -6.85 2.96
C MET A 195 -23.42 -7.81 1.77
N THR A 196 -24.32 -7.68 0.80
CA THR A 196 -24.14 -8.32 -0.52
C THR A 196 -22.81 -7.87 -1.12
N ALA A 197 -22.04 -8.82 -1.63
CA ALA A 197 -20.75 -8.55 -2.26
C ALA A 197 -20.93 -7.51 -3.38
N PRO A 198 -20.20 -6.37 -3.34
CA PRO A 198 -20.25 -5.40 -4.41
C PRO A 198 -19.45 -5.90 -5.64
N ALA A 199 -19.74 -5.33 -6.82
CA ALA A 199 -19.03 -5.66 -8.05
C ALA A 199 -17.58 -5.14 -8.08
N ASP A 200 -17.30 -4.07 -7.34
CA ASP A 200 -15.98 -3.47 -7.12
C ASP A 200 -15.90 -3.06 -5.64
N HIS A 201 -14.70 -2.79 -5.11
CA HIS A 201 -14.52 -2.36 -3.74
C HIS A 201 -15.31 -1.09 -3.45
N VAL A 202 -16.05 -1.08 -2.33
CA VAL A 202 -16.93 0.02 -1.94
C VAL A 202 -16.56 0.54 -0.57
N GLN A 203 -16.23 1.82 -0.51
CA GLN A 203 -16.08 2.51 0.77
C GLN A 203 -17.45 2.91 1.35
N SER A 204 -17.60 2.75 2.66
CA SER A 204 -18.66 3.37 3.47
C SER A 204 -18.06 4.13 4.65
N VAL A 205 -18.78 5.15 5.12
CA VAL A 205 -18.39 5.92 6.30
C VAL A 205 -19.21 5.42 7.49
N LEU A 206 -18.50 4.92 8.51
CA LEU A 206 -19.04 4.59 9.81
C LEU A 206 -19.07 5.87 10.65
N LYS A 207 -20.24 6.49 10.76
CA LYS A 207 -20.47 7.63 11.66
C LYS A 207 -20.90 7.11 13.02
N MET A 208 -20.06 7.30 14.03
CA MET A 208 -20.30 6.82 15.39
C MET A 208 -20.64 7.99 16.31
N THR A 209 -21.62 7.79 17.16
CA THR A 209 -21.97 8.70 18.26
C THR A 209 -21.72 7.96 19.56
N VAL A 210 -20.70 8.39 20.30
CA VAL A 210 -20.23 7.78 21.54
C VAL A 210 -20.79 8.58 22.72
N TYR A 211 -21.46 7.91 23.65
CA TYR A 211 -22.08 8.55 24.81
C TYR A 211 -21.15 8.38 26.02
N GLY A 212 -20.15 9.27 26.14
CA GLY A 212 -19.30 9.34 27.33
C GLY A 212 -20.03 9.93 28.53
N GLU A 213 -19.43 9.84 29.72
CA GLU A 213 -20.04 10.28 30.98
C GLU A 213 -20.39 11.77 30.99
N ASP A 214 -19.50 12.63 30.50
CA ASP A 214 -19.68 14.09 30.52
C ASP A 214 -20.02 14.71 29.16
N ARG A 215 -19.76 13.99 28.06
CA ARG A 215 -19.97 14.52 26.70
C ARG A 215 -20.23 13.43 25.67
N CYS A 216 -21.01 13.80 24.65
CA CYS A 216 -21.16 12.99 23.46
C CYS A 216 -20.03 13.31 22.46
N VAL A 217 -19.42 12.28 21.87
CA VAL A 217 -18.38 12.42 20.84
C VAL A 217 -18.91 11.87 19.52
N HIS A 218 -18.72 12.62 18.44
CA HIS A 218 -19.08 12.18 17.09
C HIS A 218 -17.81 11.88 16.30
N GLU A 219 -17.68 10.65 15.85
CA GLU A 219 -16.53 10.17 15.09
C GLU A 219 -16.94 9.71 13.69
N SER A 220 -16.01 9.81 12.76
CA SER A 220 -16.14 9.21 11.43
C SER A 220 -14.96 8.29 11.18
N ALA A 221 -15.28 7.05 10.82
CA ALA A 221 -14.32 6.03 10.41
C ALA A 221 -14.74 5.43 9.06
N TYR A 222 -13.88 4.61 8.48
CA TYR A 222 -14.04 4.13 7.11
C TYR A 222 -14.03 2.61 7.06
N LEU A 223 -14.99 2.04 6.34
CA LEU A 223 -15.03 0.61 6.04
C LEU A 223 -14.86 0.43 4.53
N LEU A 224 -14.03 -0.52 4.11
CA LEU A 224 -13.93 -0.96 2.72
C LEU A 224 -14.62 -2.31 2.57
N HIS A 225 -15.81 -2.31 1.99
CA HIS A 225 -16.51 -3.54 1.61
C HIS A 225 -15.83 -4.11 0.37
N LEU A 226 -15.25 -5.29 0.52
CA LEU A 226 -14.45 -5.91 -0.52
C LEU A 226 -15.35 -6.62 -1.54
N ALA A 227 -14.98 -6.51 -2.82
CA ALA A 227 -15.63 -7.24 -3.89
C ALA A 227 -15.27 -8.72 -3.88
N ASP A 228 -16.01 -9.50 -4.65
CA ASP A 228 -15.60 -10.86 -4.99
C ASP A 228 -14.32 -10.82 -5.85
N PRO A 229 -13.26 -11.56 -5.47
CA PRO A 229 -11.98 -11.54 -6.19
C PRO A 229 -12.08 -12.02 -7.64
N GLY A 230 -13.06 -12.84 -8.00
CA GLY A 230 -13.19 -13.39 -9.35
C GLY A 230 -13.51 -12.35 -10.44
N GLY A 231 -14.02 -11.17 -10.05
CA GLY A 231 -14.38 -10.08 -10.97
C GLY A 231 -13.36 -8.93 -11.04
N LEU A 232 -12.31 -8.95 -10.21
CA LEU A 232 -11.38 -7.83 -10.13
C LEU A 232 -10.52 -7.71 -11.38
N CYS A 233 -10.45 -6.49 -11.91
CA CYS A 233 -9.69 -6.14 -13.10
C CYS A 233 -8.89 -4.86 -12.88
N VAL A 234 -7.76 -4.74 -13.57
CA VAL A 234 -6.94 -3.54 -13.66
C VAL A 234 -7.23 -2.84 -14.98
N ASN A 235 -7.67 -1.59 -14.92
CA ASN A 235 -7.98 -0.78 -16.11
C ASN A 235 -6.70 -0.25 -16.76
N ARG A 236 -6.60 -0.43 -18.07
CA ARG A 236 -5.51 0.09 -18.91
C ARG A 236 -5.87 1.38 -19.65
N VAL A 237 -7.14 1.76 -19.61
CA VAL A 237 -7.66 3.00 -20.19
C VAL A 237 -8.15 3.90 -19.06
N ILE A 238 -7.45 5.00 -18.84
CA ILE A 238 -7.81 6.00 -17.84
C ILE A 238 -8.56 7.12 -18.53
N GLN A 239 -9.82 7.32 -18.15
CA GLN A 239 -10.70 8.31 -18.76
C GLN A 239 -10.43 9.71 -18.21
N ARG A 240 -10.87 10.73 -18.96
CA ARG A 240 -10.72 12.15 -18.59
C ARG A 240 -11.16 12.47 -17.15
N GLN A 241 -12.26 11.89 -16.67
CA GLN A 241 -12.78 12.17 -15.33
C GLN A 241 -11.78 11.77 -14.23
N ASP A 242 -11.18 10.58 -14.36
CA ASP A 242 -10.15 10.11 -13.44
C ASP A 242 -8.85 10.91 -13.61
N LEU A 243 -8.44 11.12 -14.87
CA LEU A 243 -7.25 11.91 -15.18
C LEU A 243 -7.34 13.33 -14.61
N ILE A 244 -8.50 13.96 -14.47
CA ILE A 244 -8.59 15.30 -13.88
C ILE A 244 -8.62 15.26 -12.34
N SER A 245 -9.14 14.18 -11.75
CA SER A 245 -9.33 14.07 -10.30
C SER A 245 -8.07 13.65 -9.54
N ARG A 246 -7.18 12.86 -10.14
CA ARG A 246 -5.99 12.34 -9.46
C ARG A 246 -4.78 12.19 -10.40
N PRO A 247 -3.55 12.31 -9.88
CA PRO A 247 -2.35 12.09 -10.66
C PRO A 247 -2.08 10.60 -10.90
N PHE A 248 -1.61 10.29 -12.10
CA PHE A 248 -1.07 8.97 -12.44
C PHE A 248 0.32 9.11 -13.06
N VAL A 249 1.16 8.10 -12.82
CA VAL A 249 2.49 7.95 -13.40
C VAL A 249 2.49 6.73 -14.32
N PHE A 250 3.12 6.88 -15.48
CA PHE A 250 3.42 5.81 -16.40
C PHE A 250 4.90 5.41 -16.26
N LEU A 251 5.16 4.11 -16.21
CA LEU A 251 6.48 3.52 -16.17
C LEU A 251 6.69 2.61 -17.38
N ALA A 252 7.84 2.77 -18.03
CA ALA A 252 8.36 1.83 -19.02
C ALA A 252 9.86 1.65 -18.80
N THR A 253 10.38 0.45 -19.05
CA THR A 253 11.78 0.08 -18.81
C THR A 253 12.39 -0.55 -20.06
N ASN A 254 13.72 -0.65 -20.11
CA ASN A 254 14.42 -1.22 -21.28
C ASN A 254 15.11 -2.56 -20.99
N GLY A 255 14.89 -3.16 -19.81
CA GLY A 255 15.59 -4.38 -19.40
C GLY A 255 17.10 -4.23 -19.14
N ARG A 256 17.63 -2.99 -19.15
CA ARG A 256 19.01 -2.65 -18.74
C ARG A 256 19.05 -1.78 -17.50
N GLY A 257 17.91 -1.40 -16.94
CA GLY A 257 17.82 -0.51 -15.78
C GLY A 257 17.43 0.93 -16.13
N ALA A 258 17.37 1.34 -17.40
CA ALA A 258 16.84 2.65 -17.77
C ALA A 258 15.31 2.69 -17.68
N MET A 259 14.75 3.89 -17.59
CA MET A 259 13.30 4.07 -17.50
C MET A 259 12.79 5.31 -18.24
N THR A 260 11.55 5.20 -18.72
CA THR A 260 10.61 6.32 -18.84
C THR A 260 9.74 6.31 -17.59
N ARG A 261 9.73 7.41 -16.83
CA ARG A 261 8.80 7.61 -15.70
C ARG A 261 8.17 8.98 -15.85
N THR A 262 6.95 9.04 -16.36
CA THR A 262 6.32 10.32 -16.70
C THR A 262 4.90 10.41 -16.16
N ALA A 263 4.51 11.60 -15.70
CA ALA A 263 3.14 11.85 -15.31
C ALA A 263 2.21 11.77 -16.53
N THR A 264 1.00 11.26 -16.34
CA THR A 264 -0.07 11.29 -17.34
C THR A 264 -0.53 12.73 -17.68
N TYR A 265 0.00 13.75 -16.99
CA TYR A 265 -0.09 15.16 -17.36
C TYR A 265 1.19 15.61 -18.08
N PRO A 266 1.19 15.74 -19.42
CA PRO A 266 2.43 15.93 -20.20
C PRO A 266 3.25 17.18 -19.85
N ARG A 267 2.66 18.16 -19.17
CA ARG A 267 3.30 19.45 -18.84
C ARG A 267 3.73 19.61 -17.38
N ARG A 268 3.13 18.89 -16.44
CA ARG A 268 3.37 19.11 -15.01
C ARG A 268 4.36 18.08 -14.51
N MET A 269 5.47 18.54 -13.96
CA MET A 269 6.41 17.69 -13.24
C MET A 269 6.02 17.72 -11.76
N ARG A 270 5.84 16.55 -11.17
CA ARG A 270 5.47 16.33 -9.78
C ARG A 270 6.66 15.91 -8.93
N SER A 271 7.62 15.20 -9.51
CA SER A 271 8.77 14.63 -8.81
C SER A 271 10.07 14.85 -9.57
N ARG A 272 11.23 14.94 -8.89
CA ARG A 272 12.58 15.01 -9.46
C ARG A 272 12.91 13.79 -10.33
N TYR A 273 12.16 12.71 -10.16
CA TYR A 273 12.27 11.48 -10.93
C TYR A 273 11.42 11.46 -12.20
N ASP A 274 10.67 12.52 -12.50
CA ASP A 274 9.91 12.61 -13.75
C ASP A 274 10.88 12.80 -14.94
N ALA A 275 10.89 11.82 -15.83
CA ALA A 275 11.74 11.79 -17.02
C ALA A 275 11.12 10.98 -18.16
N LEU A 276 11.21 11.52 -19.38
CA LEU A 276 10.98 10.76 -20.61
C LEU A 276 12.14 9.81 -20.91
N LEU A 277 13.37 10.15 -20.49
CA LEU A 277 14.50 9.23 -20.51
C LEU A 277 15.42 9.48 -19.31
N ALA A 278 15.41 8.54 -18.37
CA ALA A 278 16.43 8.35 -17.35
C ALA A 278 17.28 7.13 -17.76
N ALA A 279 18.47 7.38 -18.30
CA ALA A 279 19.31 6.38 -18.94
C ALA A 279 20.16 5.60 -17.92
N ASN A 280 20.37 4.30 -18.16
CA ASN A 280 21.46 3.56 -17.51
C ASN A 280 22.67 3.61 -18.45
N LEU A 281 23.66 4.45 -18.14
CA LEU A 281 24.80 4.68 -19.03
C LEU A 281 25.89 3.61 -18.95
N HIS A 282 25.77 2.65 -18.05
CA HIS A 282 26.68 1.52 -17.99
C HIS A 282 26.22 0.39 -18.94
N ASP A 283 27.17 -0.23 -19.65
CA ASP A 283 26.84 -1.20 -20.70
C ASP A 283 26.41 -2.56 -20.18
N GLN A 284 27.06 -3.02 -19.12
CA GLN A 284 26.90 -4.39 -18.64
C GLN A 284 26.06 -4.55 -17.37
N MET A 285 25.78 -3.48 -16.61
CA MET A 285 25.12 -3.62 -15.31
C MET A 285 24.28 -2.39 -14.99
N PRO A 286 23.24 -2.52 -14.14
CA PRO A 286 22.47 -1.39 -13.65
C PRO A 286 23.32 -0.51 -12.73
N VAL A 287 23.28 0.80 -12.99
CA VAL A 287 23.82 1.85 -12.11
C VAL A 287 22.79 2.98 -11.95
N ASP A 288 23.12 3.98 -11.14
CA ASP A 288 22.35 5.20 -10.98
C ASP A 288 21.92 5.78 -12.32
N ARG A 289 20.63 6.08 -12.45
CA ARG A 289 20.06 6.55 -13.70
C ARG A 289 20.40 8.02 -13.89
N TRP A 290 20.79 8.36 -15.11
CA TRP A 290 21.10 9.72 -15.50
C TRP A 290 19.95 10.36 -16.28
N ILE A 291 19.40 11.46 -15.75
CA ILE A 291 18.26 12.15 -16.38
C ILE A 291 18.80 13.14 -17.42
N MET A 292 18.46 12.88 -18.68
CA MET A 292 18.86 13.71 -19.82
C MET A 292 17.69 14.30 -20.59
N PHE A 293 16.51 13.67 -20.55
CA PHE A 293 15.30 14.16 -21.22
C PHE A 293 14.11 14.11 -20.27
N SER A 294 13.69 15.26 -19.74
CA SER A 294 12.74 15.32 -18.63
C SER A 294 11.29 15.34 -19.11
N ARG A 295 10.97 16.23 -20.06
CA ARG A 295 9.62 16.32 -20.66
C ARG A 295 9.67 16.91 -22.07
N CYS A 296 8.59 16.73 -22.84
CA CYS A 296 8.40 17.37 -24.14
C CYS A 296 7.12 18.21 -24.12
N ARG A 297 7.26 19.53 -24.25
CA ARG A 297 6.12 20.46 -24.36
C ARG A 297 5.66 20.51 -25.81
N ALA A 298 4.34 20.47 -26.06
CA ALA A 298 3.81 20.54 -27.42
C ALA A 298 2.75 21.65 -27.60
N TRP A 299 2.64 22.13 -28.85
CA TRP A 299 1.62 23.08 -29.32
C TRP A 299 1.15 22.71 -30.72
N VAL A 300 -0.13 22.96 -30.99
CA VAL A 300 -0.72 22.90 -32.33
C VAL A 300 -1.03 24.33 -32.76
N VAL A 301 -0.60 24.73 -33.96
CA VAL A 301 -0.84 26.05 -34.52
C VAL A 301 -1.58 25.95 -35.85
N TYR A 302 -2.71 26.66 -35.97
CA TYR A 302 -3.50 26.75 -37.20
C TYR A 302 -4.00 28.17 -37.40
N GLN A 303 -3.69 28.80 -38.55
CA GLN A 303 -4.11 30.17 -38.90
C GLN A 303 -3.95 31.17 -37.74
N ASP A 304 -2.74 31.23 -37.18
CA ASP A 304 -2.34 32.08 -36.04
C ASP A 304 -2.96 31.73 -34.67
N TYR A 305 -3.90 30.80 -34.61
CA TYR A 305 -4.36 30.23 -33.34
C TYR A 305 -3.35 29.19 -32.84
N SER A 306 -2.79 29.42 -31.65
CA SER A 306 -1.84 28.51 -31.00
C SER A 306 -2.47 27.89 -29.75
N GLN A 307 -2.57 26.57 -29.75
CA GLN A 307 -3.08 25.78 -28.64
C GLN A 307 -1.98 24.92 -28.06
N ALA A 308 -1.66 25.12 -26.78
CA ALA A 308 -0.79 24.20 -26.07
C ALA A 308 -1.50 22.85 -25.88
N VAL A 309 -0.75 21.74 -26.05
CA VAL A 309 -1.21 20.41 -25.64
C VAL A 309 -1.11 20.34 -24.11
N ARG A 310 -2.25 20.34 -23.43
CA ARG A 310 -2.34 20.27 -21.96
C ARG A 310 -3.53 19.40 -21.53
N THR A 311 -3.67 19.22 -20.21
CA THR A 311 -4.68 18.35 -19.58
C THR A 311 -6.12 18.72 -19.94
N ASP A 312 -6.40 19.99 -20.22
CA ASP A 312 -7.71 20.47 -20.68
C ASP A 312 -8.12 19.88 -22.04
N CYS A 313 -7.15 19.49 -22.87
CA CYS A 313 -7.40 18.80 -24.14
C CYS A 313 -7.43 17.27 -24.02
N LEU A 314 -7.00 16.70 -22.87
CA LEU A 314 -6.81 15.26 -22.70
C LEU A 314 -8.16 14.53 -22.59
N GLN A 315 -8.35 13.48 -23.40
CA GLN A 315 -9.56 12.67 -23.41
C GLN A 315 -9.36 11.36 -22.66
N ARG A 316 -8.23 10.69 -22.90
CA ARG A 316 -7.86 9.45 -22.21
C ARG A 316 -6.36 9.21 -22.29
N PHE A 317 -5.89 8.37 -21.37
CA PHE A 317 -4.55 7.80 -21.38
C PHE A 317 -4.67 6.27 -21.44
N VAL A 318 -3.85 5.64 -22.27
CA VAL A 318 -3.82 4.18 -22.45
C VAL A 318 -2.41 3.71 -22.20
N TYR A 319 -2.25 2.58 -21.52
CA TYR A 319 -0.93 1.97 -21.35
C TYR A 319 -0.98 0.45 -21.55
N ASP A 320 0.18 -0.12 -21.82
CA ASP A 320 0.40 -1.56 -21.75
C ASP A 320 1.59 -1.90 -20.85
N TYR A 321 1.88 -3.20 -20.76
CA TYR A 321 3.04 -3.72 -20.02
C TYR A 321 4.19 -4.10 -20.96
N GLU A 322 4.15 -3.58 -22.20
CA GLU A 322 5.17 -3.80 -23.24
C GLU A 322 5.90 -2.48 -23.52
N ASN A 323 5.95 -1.58 -22.52
CA ASN A 323 6.65 -0.30 -22.53
C ASN A 323 6.03 0.82 -23.40
N HIS A 324 4.72 0.77 -23.65
CA HIS A 324 3.98 1.81 -24.37
C HIS A 324 2.95 2.56 -23.51
N GLY A 325 2.90 3.88 -23.70
CA GLY A 325 1.85 4.74 -23.17
C GLY A 325 1.34 5.70 -24.24
N GLN A 326 0.04 5.93 -24.32
CA GLN A 326 -0.57 6.80 -25.33
C GLN A 326 -1.56 7.76 -24.70
N TRP A 327 -1.35 9.05 -24.96
CA TRP A 327 -2.30 10.12 -24.69
C TRP A 327 -3.13 10.39 -25.93
N GLN A 328 -4.43 10.58 -25.73
CA GLN A 328 -5.32 11.03 -26.80
C GLN A 328 -5.94 12.37 -26.44
N PHE A 329 -5.79 13.33 -27.34
CA PHE A 329 -6.21 14.71 -27.14
C PHE A 329 -7.23 15.12 -28.19
N MET A 330 -8.14 15.98 -27.75
CA MET A 330 -8.97 16.81 -28.61
C MET A 330 -8.43 18.23 -28.54
N ILE A 331 -7.76 18.69 -29.59
CA ILE A 331 -7.06 19.97 -29.62
C ILE A 331 -7.89 21.00 -30.39
N PRO A 332 -8.39 22.07 -29.73
CA PRO A 332 -9.03 23.17 -30.42
C PRO A 332 -8.09 23.82 -31.45
N THR A 333 -8.62 24.13 -32.64
CA THR A 333 -7.89 24.82 -33.72
C THR A 333 -8.48 26.20 -34.04
N GLY A 334 -9.46 26.67 -33.26
CA GLY A 334 -10.20 27.90 -33.50
C GLY A 334 -11.47 27.70 -34.35
N LEU A 335 -12.31 28.74 -34.45
CA LEU A 335 -13.58 28.74 -35.22
C LEU A 335 -14.57 27.61 -34.84
N GLY A 336 -14.52 27.15 -33.58
CA GLY A 336 -15.33 26.01 -33.12
C GLY A 336 -14.87 24.66 -33.67
N ARG A 337 -13.69 24.59 -34.31
CA ARG A 337 -13.09 23.36 -34.86
C ARG A 337 -12.02 22.80 -33.92
N HIS A 338 -11.75 21.51 -34.09
CA HIS A 338 -10.71 20.81 -33.36
C HIS A 338 -10.08 19.68 -34.20
N ILE A 339 -8.96 19.12 -33.73
CA ILE A 339 -8.36 17.89 -34.26
C ILE A 339 -8.26 16.84 -33.16
N ARG A 340 -8.25 15.56 -33.55
CA ARG A 340 -7.84 14.45 -32.69
C ARG A 340 -6.34 14.20 -32.88
N LEU A 341 -5.58 14.30 -31.80
CA LEU A 341 -4.13 14.11 -31.79
C LEU A 341 -3.79 13.00 -30.79
N SER A 342 -3.05 11.98 -31.22
CA SER A 342 -2.41 11.03 -30.30
C SER A 342 -0.95 11.37 -30.09
N MET A 343 -0.46 11.18 -28.87
CA MET A 343 0.96 11.12 -28.54
C MET A 343 1.23 9.77 -27.88
N GLN A 344 2.10 8.96 -28.47
CA GLN A 344 2.56 7.70 -27.90
C GLN A 344 4.01 7.84 -27.45
N VAL A 345 4.34 7.30 -26.29
CA VAL A 345 5.71 7.09 -25.81
C VAL A 345 6.03 5.61 -25.85
N GLU A 346 7.24 5.28 -26.28
CA GLU A 346 7.78 3.92 -26.37
C GLU A 346 9.21 3.93 -25.82
N MET A 347 9.48 3.13 -24.80
CA MET A 347 10.86 2.85 -24.36
C MET A 347 11.39 1.64 -25.14
N ILE A 348 12.47 1.82 -25.88
CA ILE A 348 12.98 0.77 -26.79
C ILE A 348 13.73 -0.30 -25.97
N PRO A 349 13.34 -1.59 -26.07
CA PRO A 349 14.00 -2.67 -25.36
C PRO A 349 15.51 -2.74 -25.64
N GLY A 350 16.32 -2.92 -24.59
CA GLY A 350 17.78 -3.03 -24.68
C GLY A 350 18.53 -1.73 -24.99
N GLN A 351 17.84 -0.60 -25.19
CA GLN A 351 18.44 0.66 -25.60
C GLN A 351 18.10 1.80 -24.64
N ASN A 352 19.03 2.72 -24.41
CA ASN A 352 18.74 4.00 -23.75
C ASN A 352 18.06 4.95 -24.75
N ARG A 353 16.91 4.52 -25.28
CA ARG A 353 16.20 5.19 -26.36
C ARG A 353 14.71 5.25 -26.05
N VAL A 354 14.14 6.44 -26.19
CA VAL A 354 12.70 6.68 -26.13
C VAL A 354 12.23 7.27 -27.46
N ARG A 355 11.06 6.83 -27.92
CA ARG A 355 10.39 7.37 -29.11
C ARG A 355 9.07 8.01 -28.70
N LEU A 356 8.86 9.24 -29.16
CA LEU A 356 7.58 9.94 -29.08
C LEU A 356 6.95 9.95 -30.47
N HIS A 357 5.82 9.29 -30.64
CA HIS A 357 5.08 9.24 -31.90
C HIS A 357 3.80 10.06 -31.81
N PHE A 358 3.64 11.01 -32.72
CA PHE A 358 2.47 11.89 -32.80
C PHE A 358 1.68 11.60 -34.06
N THR A 359 0.38 11.44 -33.94
CA THR A 359 -0.52 11.16 -35.08
C THR A 359 -1.67 12.13 -35.06
N ARG A 360 -1.84 12.90 -36.14
CA ARG A 360 -3.09 13.63 -36.37
C ARG A 360 -4.04 12.67 -37.06
N HIS A 361 -5.12 12.31 -36.39
CA HIS A 361 -6.08 11.36 -36.94
C HIS A 361 -6.88 11.98 -38.09
N LEU A 362 -7.37 11.11 -38.96
CA LEU A 362 -8.32 11.47 -40.02
C LEU A 362 -9.61 12.03 -39.41
N GLN A 363 -10.24 12.93 -40.15
CA GLN A 363 -11.53 13.49 -39.81
C GLN A 363 -12.60 12.39 -39.74
N GLN A 364 -13.26 12.29 -38.60
CA GLN A 364 -14.41 11.40 -38.37
C GLN A 364 -15.72 12.19 -38.21
N GLU A 365 -15.65 13.41 -37.67
CA GLU A 365 -16.82 14.23 -37.35
C GLU A 365 -16.85 15.56 -38.11
N ALA A 366 -18.05 16.09 -38.32
CA ALA A 366 -18.27 17.27 -39.16
C ALA A 366 -17.74 18.57 -38.56
N ASP A 367 -17.46 18.62 -37.25
CA ASP A 367 -16.89 19.74 -36.49
C ASP A 367 -15.36 19.64 -36.30
N GLN A 368 -14.74 18.56 -36.78
CA GLN A 368 -13.29 18.45 -36.87
C GLN A 368 -12.74 19.25 -38.06
N LEU A 369 -11.46 19.62 -37.99
CA LEU A 369 -10.74 20.30 -39.07
C LEU A 369 -10.44 19.32 -40.21
N GLU A 370 -10.68 19.74 -41.46
CA GLU A 370 -10.57 18.85 -42.63
C GLU A 370 -9.14 18.34 -42.85
N ASP A 371 -9.01 17.09 -43.32
CA ASP A 371 -7.72 16.40 -43.48
C ASP A 371 -6.73 17.18 -44.35
N GLY A 372 -7.22 17.77 -45.45
CA GLY A 372 -6.41 18.57 -46.38
C GLY A 372 -5.93 19.91 -45.83
N ARG A 373 -6.33 20.32 -44.62
CA ARG A 373 -5.89 21.56 -43.98
C ARG A 373 -4.81 21.28 -42.93
N PRO A 374 -3.52 21.37 -43.26
CA PRO A 374 -2.46 21.01 -42.33
C PRO A 374 -2.35 21.99 -41.16
N VAL A 375 -2.05 21.45 -39.98
CA VAL A 375 -1.67 22.22 -38.78
C VAL A 375 -0.16 22.18 -38.59
N TRP A 376 0.40 23.12 -37.85
CA TRP A 376 1.77 23.01 -37.35
C TRP A 376 1.78 22.31 -36.00
N LEU A 377 2.56 21.25 -35.85
CA LEU A 377 2.91 20.67 -34.55
C LEU A 377 4.29 21.18 -34.15
N ILE A 378 4.37 21.78 -32.97
CA ILE A 378 5.61 22.28 -32.36
C ILE A 378 5.94 21.42 -31.13
N LEU A 379 7.14 20.86 -31.08
CA LEU A 379 7.63 20.03 -29.98
C LEU A 379 8.89 20.66 -29.36
N ARG A 380 8.86 20.96 -28.07
CA ARG A 380 9.95 21.62 -27.33
C ARG A 380 10.43 20.73 -26.19
N PRO A 381 11.55 20.03 -26.34
CA PRO A 381 12.12 19.18 -25.30
C PRO A 381 12.75 20.02 -24.19
N ASP A 382 12.57 19.60 -22.94
CA ASP A 382 13.29 20.10 -21.79
C ASP A 382 14.30 19.03 -21.34
N MET A 383 15.56 19.45 -21.22
CA MET A 383 16.77 18.66 -21.02
C MET A 383 17.38 18.97 -19.65
N GLU A 384 18.02 17.96 -19.06
CA GLU A 384 18.82 18.08 -17.84
C GLU A 384 20.13 17.30 -18.03
N ASN A 385 21.07 17.42 -17.09
CA ASN A 385 22.26 16.58 -17.01
C ASN A 385 22.54 16.34 -15.52
N ARG A 386 21.96 15.29 -14.95
CA ARG A 386 22.08 15.01 -13.52
C ARG A 386 21.81 13.56 -13.17
N SER A 387 22.32 13.15 -12.01
CA SER A 387 21.81 11.98 -11.32
C SER A 387 20.33 12.18 -10.96
N PHE A 388 19.54 11.11 -11.07
CA PHE A 388 18.16 11.07 -10.60
C PHE A 388 17.96 11.42 -9.11
N HIS A 389 19.01 11.40 -8.27
CA HIS A 389 18.97 11.83 -6.87
C HIS A 389 19.20 13.34 -6.67
N GLU A 390 19.55 14.08 -7.72
CA GLU A 390 19.87 15.49 -7.64
C GLU A 390 18.81 16.36 -8.31
N THR A 391 18.95 17.68 -8.23
CA THR A 391 18.15 18.64 -9.00
C THR A 391 19.07 19.58 -9.77
N THR A 392 18.69 19.94 -10.99
CA THR A 392 19.43 20.93 -11.75
C THR A 392 19.14 22.32 -11.19
N LYS A 393 20.22 23.07 -10.92
CA LYS A 393 20.20 24.48 -10.53
C LYS A 393 20.95 25.27 -11.59
N ALA A 394 20.28 26.15 -12.31
CA ALA A 394 20.87 26.86 -13.43
C ALA A 394 22.07 27.74 -13.02
N PHE A 395 21.94 28.40 -11.86
CA PHE A 395 22.93 29.35 -11.34
C PHE A 395 24.26 28.70 -10.88
N THR A 396 24.34 27.36 -10.79
CA THR A 396 25.58 26.68 -10.40
C THR A 396 26.54 26.47 -11.57
N GLY A 397 26.20 26.97 -12.78
CA GLY A 397 26.99 26.84 -14.00
C GLY A 397 26.21 26.41 -15.25
N PRO A 398 25.21 25.51 -15.17
CA PRO A 398 24.48 25.02 -16.34
C PRO A 398 23.92 26.11 -17.27
N GLU A 399 23.53 27.27 -16.73
CA GLU A 399 22.97 28.36 -17.52
C GLU A 399 23.89 28.87 -18.63
N HIS A 400 25.20 28.69 -18.47
CA HIS A 400 26.21 29.04 -19.47
C HIS A 400 26.67 27.82 -20.27
N THR A 401 26.89 26.68 -19.60
CA THR A 401 27.49 25.51 -20.25
C THR A 401 26.52 24.74 -21.15
N PHE A 402 25.24 24.65 -20.78
CA PHE A 402 24.29 23.84 -21.53
C PHE A 402 23.98 24.38 -22.94
N PRO A 403 23.76 25.69 -23.15
CA PRO A 403 23.57 26.24 -24.49
C PRO A 403 24.76 25.99 -25.43
N GLU A 404 25.99 26.08 -24.92
CA GLU A 404 27.23 25.86 -25.70
C GLU A 404 27.46 24.37 -26.03
N ALA A 405 26.90 23.48 -25.22
CA ALA A 405 26.96 22.03 -25.38
C ALA A 405 26.01 21.46 -26.45
N VAL A 406 25.20 22.30 -27.12
CA VAL A 406 24.25 21.87 -28.14
C VAL A 406 24.84 22.02 -29.55
N LYS A 407 24.90 20.91 -30.28
CA LYS A 407 25.26 20.87 -31.71
C LYS A 407 24.00 20.62 -32.55
N THR A 408 23.66 21.56 -33.41
CA THR A 408 22.40 21.55 -34.15
C THR A 408 22.56 20.94 -35.54
N GLY A 409 21.59 20.15 -35.97
CA GLY A 409 21.39 19.70 -37.35
C GLY A 409 20.00 20.09 -37.86
N ARG A 410 19.74 19.89 -39.16
CA ARG A 410 18.44 20.28 -39.76
C ARG A 410 17.24 19.59 -39.10
N ALA A 411 17.39 18.31 -38.76
CA ALA A 411 16.32 17.45 -38.26
C ALA A 411 16.47 17.12 -36.77
N GLY A 412 17.30 17.85 -36.01
CA GLY A 412 17.56 17.55 -34.61
C GLY A 412 18.81 18.18 -34.03
N PHE A 413 19.23 17.71 -32.86
CA PHE A 413 20.42 18.20 -32.18
C PHE A 413 21.08 17.09 -31.35
N VAL A 414 22.35 17.31 -31.01
CA VAL A 414 23.10 16.53 -30.04
C VAL A 414 23.44 17.44 -28.87
N PHE A 415 23.16 16.99 -27.65
CA PHE A 415 23.50 17.68 -26.41
C PHE A 415 24.60 16.87 -25.69
N CYS A 416 25.77 17.50 -25.52
CA CYS A 416 26.96 16.92 -24.90
C CYS A 416 27.50 17.87 -23.80
N PRO A 417 26.86 17.91 -22.62
CA PRO A 417 27.24 18.82 -21.54
C PRO A 417 28.63 18.54 -20.95
N ASP A 418 29.12 17.30 -21.06
CA ASP A 418 30.45 16.88 -20.64
C ASP A 418 30.93 15.67 -21.48
N GLU A 419 32.07 15.09 -21.11
CA GLU A 419 32.72 13.98 -21.85
C GLU A 419 32.02 12.62 -21.70
N ASN A 420 31.25 12.43 -20.62
CA ASN A 420 30.61 11.15 -20.28
C ASN A 420 29.13 11.12 -20.67
N HIS A 421 28.51 12.29 -20.82
CA HIS A 421 27.09 12.43 -21.05
C HIS A 421 26.78 12.98 -22.44
N ARG A 422 26.04 12.19 -23.21
CA ARG A 422 25.58 12.55 -24.55
C ARG A 422 24.16 12.07 -24.78
N ILE A 423 23.32 12.94 -25.34
CA ILE A 423 22.00 12.59 -25.85
C ILE A 423 21.76 13.20 -27.22
N GLU A 424 21.16 12.44 -28.12
CA GLU A 424 20.78 12.87 -29.46
C GLU A 424 19.27 12.85 -29.59
N LEU A 425 18.70 13.95 -30.10
CA LEU A 425 17.29 14.08 -30.42
C LEU A 425 17.11 14.33 -31.91
N ALA A 426 16.26 13.55 -32.57
CA ALA A 426 16.02 13.67 -33.99
C ALA A 426 14.57 13.38 -34.38
N ALA A 427 14.08 14.11 -35.38
CA ALA A 427 12.77 13.91 -35.97
C ALA A 427 12.85 14.09 -37.50
N ALA A 428 12.77 12.98 -38.24
CA ALA A 428 13.16 12.92 -39.66
C ALA A 428 12.38 13.88 -40.59
N VAL A 429 11.10 14.14 -40.29
CA VAL A 429 10.20 14.98 -41.09
C VAL A 429 9.93 16.35 -40.47
N ALA A 430 10.64 16.71 -39.40
CA ALA A 430 10.55 18.02 -38.75
C ALA A 430 11.81 18.86 -38.99
N GLU A 431 11.62 20.18 -38.94
CA GLU A 431 12.72 21.14 -38.86
C GLU A 431 13.00 21.46 -37.40
N PHE A 432 14.27 21.40 -36.99
CA PHE A 432 14.70 21.87 -35.67
C PHE A 432 15.12 23.35 -35.73
N VAL A 433 14.58 24.15 -34.82
CA VAL A 433 14.90 25.56 -34.63
C VAL A 433 15.62 25.72 -33.30
N PHE A 434 16.86 26.19 -33.35
CA PHE A 434 17.66 26.48 -32.16
C PHE A 434 17.22 27.81 -31.54
N GLU A 435 16.65 27.73 -30.35
CA GLU A 435 16.15 28.88 -29.60
C GLU A 435 16.19 28.51 -28.11
N PRO A 436 17.37 28.62 -27.46
CA PRO A 436 17.56 28.15 -26.10
C PRO A 436 16.73 28.96 -25.09
N GLU A 437 16.21 28.29 -24.07
CA GLU A 437 15.39 28.88 -23.00
C GLU A 437 15.64 28.16 -21.68
N TRP A 438 15.53 28.90 -20.58
CA TRP A 438 15.52 28.35 -19.23
C TRP A 438 14.15 28.52 -18.57
N HIS A 439 13.71 27.49 -17.88
CA HIS A 439 12.56 27.50 -17.00
C HIS A 439 13.03 27.36 -15.55
N TYR A 440 13.00 28.46 -14.81
CA TYR A 440 13.47 28.51 -13.43
C TYR A 440 12.38 28.12 -12.42
N MET A 441 12.80 27.61 -11.27
CA MET A 441 11.95 27.36 -10.10
C MET A 441 10.73 26.49 -10.41
N VAL A 442 10.93 25.43 -11.22
CA VAL A 442 9.90 24.42 -11.46
C VAL A 442 9.67 23.66 -10.15
N HIS A 443 8.53 23.95 -9.53
CA HIS A 443 8.15 23.36 -8.24
C HIS A 443 7.69 21.91 -8.40
N ARG A 444 8.21 21.03 -7.54
CA ARG A 444 7.95 19.60 -7.50
C ARG A 444 7.31 19.23 -6.14
N PRO A 445 5.97 19.08 -6.09
CA PRO A 445 5.26 18.89 -4.83
C PRO A 445 5.65 17.60 -4.08
N VAL A 446 6.09 16.55 -4.79
CA VAL A 446 6.49 15.29 -4.14
C VAL A 446 7.79 15.47 -3.34
N GLU A 447 8.75 16.24 -3.83
CA GLU A 447 9.96 16.54 -3.05
C GLU A 447 9.67 17.47 -1.87
N ALA A 448 8.78 18.46 -2.06
CA ALA A 448 8.34 19.32 -0.96
C ALA A 448 7.71 18.51 0.18
N GLU A 449 6.85 17.55 -0.15
CA GLU A 449 6.22 16.65 0.82
C GLU A 449 7.25 15.80 1.59
N ARG A 450 8.36 15.44 0.93
CA ARG A 450 9.46 14.67 1.52
C ARG A 450 10.49 15.52 2.29
N GLY A 451 10.23 16.81 2.47
CA GLY A 451 11.16 17.74 3.11
C GLY A 451 12.44 17.99 2.30
N LEU A 452 12.45 17.67 1.00
CA LEU A 452 13.59 17.87 0.10
C LEU A 452 13.47 19.20 -0.64
N ASP A 453 14.56 19.64 -1.30
CA ASP A 453 14.51 20.80 -2.18
C ASP A 453 13.53 20.56 -3.34
N ALA A 454 12.42 21.30 -3.30
CA ALA A 454 11.29 21.13 -4.19
C ALA A 454 11.45 21.86 -5.54
N ASN A 455 12.45 22.72 -5.71
CA ASN A 455 12.52 23.56 -6.91
C ASN A 455 13.69 23.12 -7.80
N SER A 456 13.48 23.03 -9.11
CA SER A 456 14.56 22.74 -10.07
C SER A 456 14.44 23.62 -11.30
N ASP A 457 15.53 23.78 -12.04
CA ASP A 457 15.56 24.53 -13.29
C ASP A 457 15.69 23.58 -14.48
N LEU A 458 15.02 23.89 -15.59
CA LEU A 458 15.02 23.08 -16.81
C LEU A 458 15.55 23.88 -18.00
N PHE A 459 16.40 23.26 -18.81
CA PHE A 459 16.93 23.86 -20.03
C PHE A 459 16.21 23.33 -21.26
N SER A 460 15.85 24.18 -22.21
CA SER A 460 15.32 23.76 -23.51
C SER A 460 16.20 24.29 -24.64
N PRO A 461 16.82 23.43 -25.47
CA PRO A 461 17.68 23.87 -26.59
C PRO A 461 16.96 24.63 -27.71
N GLY A 462 15.65 24.44 -27.86
CA GLY A 462 14.91 24.86 -29.03
C GLY A 462 13.68 23.98 -29.27
N TYR A 463 13.11 24.02 -30.47
CA TYR A 463 11.91 23.26 -30.80
C TYR A 463 11.94 22.66 -32.19
N PHE A 464 11.26 21.53 -32.36
CA PHE A 464 10.94 20.93 -33.64
C PHE A 464 9.60 21.47 -34.16
N ARG A 465 9.49 21.70 -35.46
CA ARG A 465 8.21 22.02 -36.11
C ARG A 465 7.98 21.20 -37.36
N ALA A 466 6.75 20.71 -37.54
CA ALA A 466 6.33 19.99 -38.74
C ALA A 466 4.89 20.38 -39.13
N ARG A 467 4.57 20.28 -40.41
CA ARG A 467 3.19 20.40 -40.90
C ARG A 467 2.54 19.01 -40.91
N MET A 468 1.32 18.91 -40.40
CA MET A 468 0.56 17.66 -40.30
C MET A 468 -0.84 17.83 -40.90
N ALA A 469 -1.08 17.20 -42.04
CA ALA A 469 -2.42 16.91 -42.57
C ALA A 469 -3.10 15.79 -41.77
N GLY A 470 -4.40 15.56 -42.01
CA GLY A 470 -5.09 14.41 -41.43
C GLY A 470 -4.47 13.10 -41.92
N GLY A 471 -4.19 12.19 -40.98
CA GLY A 471 -3.48 10.93 -41.23
C GLY A 471 -1.95 11.03 -41.16
N ASP A 472 -1.37 12.23 -41.06
CA ASP A 472 0.09 12.38 -40.93
C ASP A 472 0.57 11.99 -39.53
N SER A 473 1.80 11.47 -39.49
CA SER A 473 2.51 11.13 -38.25
C SER A 473 3.91 11.73 -38.19
N LEU A 474 4.38 11.99 -36.97
CA LEU A 474 5.71 12.51 -36.66
C LEU A 474 6.33 11.73 -35.51
N SER A 475 7.55 11.20 -35.70
CA SER A 475 8.34 10.58 -34.63
C SER A 475 9.49 11.49 -34.20
N LEU A 476 9.60 11.73 -32.89
CA LEU A 476 10.77 12.32 -32.24
C LEU A 476 11.45 11.22 -31.42
N GLU A 477 12.70 10.90 -31.76
CA GLU A 477 13.50 9.92 -31.02
C GLU A 477 14.56 10.63 -30.18
N ALA A 478 14.78 10.13 -28.97
CA ALA A 478 15.87 10.54 -28.10
C ALA A 478 16.70 9.31 -27.69
N ALA A 479 18.02 9.37 -27.85
CA ALA A 479 18.93 8.28 -27.50
C ALA A 479 20.15 8.79 -26.72
N ALA A 480 20.45 8.18 -25.58
CA ALA A 480 21.54 8.58 -24.68
C ALA A 480 22.66 7.54 -24.60
N GLY A 481 23.90 7.99 -24.37
CA GLY A 481 25.11 7.14 -24.25
C GLY A 481 25.72 6.76 -25.60
N GLU A 482 26.30 5.55 -25.68
CA GLU A 482 26.82 5.01 -26.94
C GLU A 482 25.69 4.72 -27.94
N ILE A 483 25.67 5.51 -29.02
CA ILE A 483 24.60 5.46 -30.01
C ILE A 483 24.97 4.43 -31.07
N GLY A 484 24.41 3.23 -30.95
CA GLY A 484 24.40 2.24 -32.04
C GLY A 484 23.66 2.76 -33.29
N ALA A 485 23.77 2.05 -34.41
CA ALA A 485 23.10 2.42 -35.65
C ALA A 485 21.59 2.64 -35.43
N ARG A 486 21.02 3.69 -36.06
CA ARG A 486 19.57 3.94 -36.05
C ARG A 486 18.88 2.83 -36.83
N ASP A 487 18.21 1.91 -36.15
CA ASP A 487 17.19 1.08 -36.82
C ASP A 487 15.97 1.96 -37.10
N ALA A 488 15.64 2.12 -38.37
CA ALA A 488 14.43 2.82 -38.82
C ALA A 488 13.18 1.93 -38.61
N GLY A 489 13.03 1.36 -37.42
CA GLY A 489 11.84 0.59 -37.05
C GLY A 489 10.62 1.52 -37.01
N GLU A 490 9.52 1.08 -37.60
CA GLU A 490 8.23 1.75 -37.44
C GLU A 490 7.80 1.74 -35.97
N ALA A 491 7.08 2.77 -35.53
CA ALA A 491 6.51 2.79 -34.19
C ALA A 491 5.50 1.64 -34.08
N THR A 492 5.59 0.84 -33.02
CA THR A 492 4.59 -0.20 -32.77
C THR A 492 3.25 0.47 -32.53
N GLU A 493 2.28 0.28 -33.43
CA GLU A 493 0.94 0.85 -33.22
C GLU A 493 0.29 0.23 -31.98
N MET A 494 -0.05 1.06 -31.00
CA MET A 494 -0.97 0.63 -29.95
C MET A 494 -2.36 0.47 -30.57
N PRO A 495 -2.99 -0.72 -30.47
CA PRO A 495 -4.32 -0.93 -31.03
C PRO A 495 -5.33 0.07 -30.44
N GLU A 496 -6.21 0.62 -31.28
CA GLU A 496 -7.24 1.53 -30.79
C GLU A 496 -8.11 0.82 -29.73
N PRO A 497 -8.39 1.45 -28.57
CA PRO A 497 -9.08 0.78 -27.46
C PRO A 497 -10.57 0.50 -27.69
N GLU A 498 -11.07 0.57 -28.93
CA GLU A 498 -12.52 0.56 -29.25
C GLU A 498 -13.23 -0.77 -28.92
N ALA A 499 -12.51 -1.82 -28.48
CA ALA A 499 -13.11 -3.06 -28.01
C ALA A 499 -13.08 -3.17 -26.47
N ASP A 500 -14.26 -3.17 -25.84
CA ASP A 500 -14.48 -3.33 -24.39
C ASP A 500 -13.66 -4.47 -23.75
N ARG A 501 -13.37 -5.53 -24.51
CA ARG A 501 -12.61 -6.71 -24.06
C ARG A 501 -11.10 -6.53 -23.93
N LEU A 502 -10.53 -5.43 -24.45
CA LEU A 502 -9.09 -5.11 -24.37
C LEU A 502 -8.78 -4.03 -23.32
N SER A 503 -9.78 -3.41 -22.70
CA SER A 503 -9.59 -2.23 -21.82
C SER A 503 -9.03 -2.54 -20.43
N SER A 504 -9.19 -3.77 -19.94
CA SER A 504 -8.76 -4.18 -18.61
C SER A 504 -8.07 -5.55 -18.63
N LEU A 505 -7.33 -5.88 -17.57
CA LEU A 505 -6.71 -7.19 -17.37
C LEU A 505 -7.15 -7.79 -16.03
N PRO A 506 -7.34 -9.12 -15.94
CA PRO A 506 -7.44 -9.78 -14.63
C PRO A 506 -6.22 -9.43 -13.77
N VAL A 507 -6.44 -9.24 -12.47
CA VAL A 507 -5.39 -8.77 -11.53
C VAL A 507 -4.14 -9.64 -11.56
N ALA A 508 -4.30 -10.97 -11.59
CA ALA A 508 -3.17 -11.90 -11.68
C ALA A 508 -2.32 -11.71 -12.95
N GLU A 509 -2.97 -11.45 -14.09
CA GLU A 509 -2.28 -11.23 -15.36
C GLU A 509 -1.59 -9.86 -15.38
N ALA A 510 -2.20 -8.83 -14.79
CA ALA A 510 -1.57 -7.52 -14.61
C ALA A 510 -0.28 -7.61 -13.78
N MET A 511 -0.34 -8.28 -12.62
CA MET A 511 0.84 -8.48 -11.76
C MET A 511 1.93 -9.29 -12.46
N ARG A 512 1.56 -10.36 -13.16
CA ARG A 512 2.49 -11.19 -13.95
C ARG A 512 3.26 -10.36 -14.98
N ARG A 513 2.55 -9.52 -15.75
CA ARG A 513 3.20 -8.66 -16.74
C ARG A 513 4.06 -7.58 -16.10
N ALA A 514 3.60 -6.99 -14.99
CA ALA A 514 4.35 -5.97 -14.25
C ALA A 514 5.71 -6.47 -13.73
N MET A 515 5.81 -7.74 -13.30
CA MET A 515 7.07 -8.33 -12.82
C MET A 515 8.19 -8.22 -13.87
N LYS A 516 7.89 -8.31 -15.17
CA LYS A 516 8.89 -8.22 -16.24
C LYS A 516 9.66 -6.90 -16.25
N HIS A 517 9.05 -5.80 -15.79
CA HIS A 517 9.70 -4.48 -15.81
C HIS A 517 10.92 -4.39 -14.88
N TYR A 518 11.02 -5.26 -13.86
CA TYR A 518 12.09 -5.23 -12.85
C TYR A 518 13.29 -6.10 -13.20
N VAL A 519 13.14 -7.09 -14.09
CA VAL A 519 14.21 -7.99 -14.50
C VAL A 519 15.14 -7.26 -15.47
N VAL A 520 16.42 -7.19 -15.13
CA VAL A 520 17.43 -6.49 -15.93
C VAL A 520 18.65 -7.36 -16.22
N ALA A 521 19.31 -7.10 -17.35
CA ALA A 521 20.57 -7.74 -17.70
C ALA A 521 21.72 -7.24 -16.81
N ARG A 522 22.57 -8.16 -16.37
CA ARG A 522 23.80 -7.89 -15.62
C ARG A 522 24.92 -8.83 -16.05
N GLY A 523 25.72 -8.41 -17.03
CA GLY A 523 26.76 -9.21 -17.66
C GLY A 523 26.16 -10.52 -18.21
N PRO A 524 26.67 -11.71 -17.81
CA PRO A 524 26.10 -13.00 -18.21
C PRO A 524 24.86 -13.41 -17.38
N HIS A 525 24.52 -12.65 -16.34
CA HIS A 525 23.43 -12.93 -15.42
C HIS A 525 22.25 -11.97 -15.62
N GLN A 526 21.17 -12.23 -14.90
CA GLN A 526 20.08 -11.29 -14.68
C GLN A 526 20.10 -10.83 -13.23
N SER A 527 19.62 -9.61 -13.02
CA SER A 527 19.43 -8.98 -11.72
C SER A 527 18.04 -8.35 -11.65
N VAL A 528 17.71 -7.73 -10.52
CA VAL A 528 16.42 -7.10 -10.27
C VAL A 528 16.64 -5.67 -9.82
N ILE A 529 16.01 -4.72 -10.50
CA ILE A 529 15.82 -3.38 -9.93
C ILE A 529 14.77 -3.50 -8.83
N ALA A 530 15.17 -3.32 -7.57
CA ALA A 530 14.29 -3.51 -6.41
C ALA A 530 13.03 -2.63 -6.49
N GLY A 531 13.15 -1.45 -7.08
CA GLY A 531 12.02 -0.67 -7.57
C GLY A 531 12.37 0.65 -8.23
N TYR A 532 11.37 1.18 -8.94
CA TYR A 532 11.46 2.43 -9.68
C TYR A 532 10.75 3.55 -8.93
N PRO A 533 11.37 4.74 -8.82
CA PRO A 533 12.48 5.17 -9.68
C PRO A 533 13.91 5.02 -9.14
N TRP A 534 14.12 4.83 -7.84
CA TRP A 534 15.43 5.14 -7.22
C TRP A 534 16.24 3.96 -6.68
N PHE A 535 15.74 2.72 -6.71
CA PHE A 535 16.54 1.58 -6.26
C PHE A 535 17.34 0.94 -7.41
N LEU A 536 18.37 0.19 -7.00
CA LEU A 536 19.21 -0.68 -7.83
C LEU A 536 19.05 -2.14 -7.39
N ASP A 537 20.13 -2.92 -7.45
CA ASP A 537 20.15 -4.34 -7.10
C ASP A 537 20.26 -4.48 -5.58
N TRP A 538 19.18 -4.91 -4.93
CA TRP A 538 19.17 -5.24 -3.49
C TRP A 538 19.02 -6.74 -3.31
N GLY A 539 19.90 -7.35 -2.52
CA GLY A 539 20.01 -8.80 -2.35
C GLY A 539 18.74 -9.40 -1.75
N ARG A 540 18.25 -8.83 -0.65
CA ARG A 540 17.01 -9.23 -0.01
C ARG A 540 15.82 -9.18 -0.99
N ASP A 541 15.58 -8.03 -1.60
CA ASP A 541 14.48 -7.78 -2.52
C ASP A 541 14.52 -8.71 -3.73
N SER A 542 15.70 -8.92 -4.32
CA SER A 542 15.89 -9.78 -5.49
C SER A 542 15.55 -11.24 -5.18
N LEU A 543 15.96 -11.73 -3.99
CA LEU A 543 15.71 -13.11 -3.58
C LEU A 543 14.25 -13.35 -3.21
N ILE A 544 13.57 -12.36 -2.62
CA ILE A 544 12.13 -12.39 -2.42
C ILE A 544 11.40 -12.34 -3.77
N PHE A 545 11.85 -11.48 -4.70
CA PHE A 545 11.29 -11.36 -6.04
C PHE A 545 11.34 -12.67 -6.83
N CYS A 546 12.43 -13.43 -6.71
CA CYS A 546 12.56 -14.76 -7.33
C CYS A 546 11.39 -15.69 -7.01
N ARG A 547 10.77 -15.59 -5.83
CA ARG A 547 9.63 -16.45 -5.45
C ARG A 547 8.40 -16.18 -6.32
N GLY A 548 8.20 -14.94 -6.77
CA GLY A 548 7.17 -14.60 -7.76
C GLY A 548 7.46 -15.16 -9.15
N LEU A 549 8.72 -15.08 -9.60
CA LEU A 549 9.17 -15.70 -10.87
C LEU A 549 8.98 -17.22 -10.84
N ILE A 550 9.32 -17.87 -9.72
CA ILE A 550 9.12 -19.30 -9.51
C ILE A 550 7.63 -19.64 -9.60
N ALA A 551 6.75 -18.85 -8.96
CA ALA A 551 5.30 -19.06 -9.05
C ALA A 551 4.72 -18.83 -10.47
N GLU A 552 5.39 -18.05 -11.33
CA GLU A 552 5.06 -17.91 -12.75
C GLU A 552 5.52 -19.12 -13.57
N GLY A 553 6.60 -19.79 -13.15
CA GLY A 553 7.30 -20.79 -13.95
C GLY A 553 8.51 -20.23 -14.71
N ALA A 554 8.93 -18.99 -14.41
CA ALA A 554 10.13 -18.35 -14.96
C ALA A 554 11.41 -18.82 -14.25
N TYR A 555 11.64 -20.15 -14.27
CA TYR A 555 12.74 -20.81 -13.58
C TYR A 555 14.12 -20.39 -14.09
N PRO A 556 14.37 -20.21 -15.41
CA PRO A 556 15.68 -19.76 -15.91
C PRO A 556 16.08 -18.39 -15.36
N GLU A 557 15.13 -17.45 -15.32
CA GLU A 557 15.33 -16.10 -14.79
C GLU A 557 15.60 -16.13 -13.28
N ALA A 558 14.77 -16.85 -12.52
CA ALA A 558 14.97 -17.02 -11.08
C ALA A 558 16.33 -17.66 -10.76
N LEU A 559 16.71 -18.70 -11.51
CA LEU A 559 18.00 -19.37 -11.36
C LEU A 559 19.16 -18.43 -11.69
N SER A 560 19.04 -17.60 -12.73
CA SER A 560 20.06 -16.62 -13.09
C SER A 560 20.35 -15.63 -11.95
N ILE A 561 19.29 -15.12 -11.31
CA ILE A 561 19.38 -14.21 -10.16
C ILE A 561 19.95 -14.92 -8.92
N ILE A 562 19.44 -16.12 -8.59
CA ILE A 562 19.95 -16.94 -7.47
C ILE A 562 21.46 -17.19 -7.63
N ARG A 563 21.90 -17.49 -8.85
CA ARG A 563 23.31 -17.72 -9.17
C ARG A 563 24.16 -16.48 -8.98
N LEU A 564 23.69 -15.33 -9.44
CA LEU A 564 24.36 -14.05 -9.24
C LEU A 564 24.64 -13.80 -7.75
N PHE A 565 23.62 -13.89 -6.90
CA PHE A 565 23.79 -13.64 -5.46
C PHE A 565 24.60 -14.74 -4.76
N GLY A 566 24.39 -16.01 -5.13
CA GLY A 566 25.15 -17.13 -4.58
C GLY A 566 26.66 -17.01 -4.77
N GLN A 567 27.12 -16.41 -5.89
CA GLN A 567 28.54 -16.18 -6.14
C GLN A 567 29.20 -15.21 -5.14
N PHE A 568 28.42 -14.32 -4.53
CA PHE A 568 28.90 -13.37 -3.52
C PHE A 568 28.90 -13.93 -2.10
N GLU A 569 28.51 -15.20 -1.89
CA GLU A 569 28.61 -15.79 -0.55
C GLU A 569 30.06 -15.87 -0.11
N ASP A 570 30.32 -15.39 1.10
CA ASP A 570 31.61 -15.55 1.76
C ASP A 570 31.40 -15.56 3.29
N HIS A 571 31.97 -16.59 3.93
CA HIS A 571 31.84 -16.91 5.35
C HIS A 571 30.40 -16.85 5.92
N GLY A 572 29.42 -17.28 5.13
CA GLY A 572 28.00 -17.32 5.49
C GLY A 572 27.25 -15.99 5.35
N THR A 573 27.86 -14.98 4.74
CA THR A 573 27.26 -13.66 4.51
C THR A 573 27.02 -13.40 3.02
N LEU A 574 26.03 -12.56 2.72
CA LEU A 574 25.71 -12.07 1.37
C LEU A 574 25.69 -10.54 1.36
N PRO A 575 25.89 -9.89 0.20
CA PRO A 575 25.69 -8.46 0.07
C PRO A 575 24.21 -8.10 0.22
N ASN A 576 23.92 -7.03 0.95
CA ASN A 576 22.59 -6.43 1.05
C ASN A 576 22.26 -5.61 -0.22
N MET A 577 23.25 -4.94 -0.80
CA MET A 577 23.12 -4.14 -2.03
C MET A 577 24.31 -4.42 -2.94
N ILE A 578 24.06 -4.42 -4.25
CA ILE A 578 25.09 -4.41 -5.29
C ILE A 578 24.95 -3.13 -6.11
N GLN A 579 25.88 -2.18 -5.95
CA GLN A 579 25.88 -0.92 -6.70
C GLN A 579 26.98 -0.93 -7.75
N GLY A 580 26.62 -1.14 -9.02
CA GLY A 580 27.62 -1.37 -10.06
C GLY A 580 28.48 -2.58 -9.69
N GLU A 581 29.79 -2.39 -9.48
CA GLU A 581 30.73 -3.43 -9.06
C GLU A 581 30.88 -3.58 -7.53
N ASP A 582 30.34 -2.64 -6.74
CA ASP A 582 30.46 -2.65 -5.29
C ASP A 582 29.43 -3.59 -4.64
N ALA A 583 29.93 -4.56 -3.86
CA ALA A 583 29.16 -5.50 -3.06
C ALA A 583 29.63 -5.53 -1.60
N ALA A 584 30.23 -4.44 -1.10
CA ALA A 584 30.85 -4.37 0.23
C ALA A 584 29.83 -4.33 1.37
N ASN A 585 28.62 -3.79 1.14
CA ASN A 585 27.58 -3.77 2.17
C ASN A 585 27.02 -5.17 2.39
N ARG A 586 27.29 -5.75 3.56
CA ARG A 586 26.85 -7.10 3.97
C ARG A 586 26.06 -7.05 5.29
N ASP A 587 25.43 -5.91 5.58
CA ASP A 587 24.68 -5.68 6.81
C ASP A 587 23.26 -6.26 6.69
N THR A 588 23.17 -7.59 6.61
CA THR A 588 21.92 -8.32 6.45
C THR A 588 21.98 -9.70 7.12
N SER A 589 20.97 -10.02 7.92
CA SER A 589 20.76 -11.35 8.52
C SER A 589 19.71 -12.19 7.79
N ASP A 590 18.92 -11.57 6.92
CA ASP A 590 17.83 -12.23 6.23
C ASP A 590 18.15 -12.59 4.78
N ALA A 591 18.99 -11.82 4.06
CA ALA A 591 19.32 -12.12 2.66
C ALA A 591 19.93 -13.53 2.46
N PRO A 592 20.90 -14.00 3.29
CA PRO A 592 21.40 -15.38 3.18
C PRO A 592 20.31 -16.44 3.41
N LEU A 593 19.36 -16.18 4.30
CA LEU A 593 18.25 -17.09 4.54
C LEU A 593 17.24 -17.06 3.38
N TRP A 594 16.94 -15.89 2.82
CA TRP A 594 16.12 -15.77 1.62
C TRP A 594 16.73 -16.49 0.41
N LEU A 595 18.07 -16.56 0.29
CA LEU A 595 18.72 -17.38 -0.73
C LEU A 595 18.39 -18.86 -0.54
N ILE A 596 18.43 -19.37 0.69
CA ILE A 596 18.04 -20.75 1.01
C ILE A 596 16.56 -20.98 0.65
N ILE A 597 15.67 -20.04 1.01
CA ILE A 597 14.24 -20.14 0.69
C ILE A 597 13.98 -20.10 -0.82
N ALA A 598 14.64 -19.22 -1.57
CA ALA A 598 14.49 -19.14 -3.02
C ALA A 598 14.97 -20.44 -3.70
N CYS A 599 16.09 -21.02 -3.25
CA CYS A 599 16.56 -22.33 -3.71
C CYS A 599 15.57 -23.47 -3.37
N ARG A 600 14.99 -23.45 -2.17
CA ARG A 600 13.94 -24.40 -1.74
C ARG A 600 12.73 -24.32 -2.65
N ASP A 601 12.19 -23.12 -2.83
CA ASP A 601 10.98 -22.88 -3.60
C ASP A 601 11.22 -23.25 -5.08
N LEU A 602 12.40 -22.94 -5.64
CA LEU A 602 12.79 -23.33 -7.01
C LEU A 602 12.89 -24.85 -7.16
N ALA A 603 13.63 -25.52 -6.28
CA ALA A 603 13.83 -26.97 -6.36
C ALA A 603 12.51 -27.76 -6.25
N LYS A 604 11.60 -27.32 -5.38
CA LYS A 604 10.25 -27.90 -5.23
C LYS A 604 9.40 -27.67 -6.50
N ALA A 605 9.47 -26.48 -7.11
CA ALA A 605 8.70 -26.15 -8.31
C ALA A 605 9.26 -26.79 -9.60
N SER A 606 10.57 -26.96 -9.71
CA SER A 606 11.24 -27.55 -10.89
C SER A 606 11.33 -29.07 -10.85
N GLY A 607 10.94 -29.71 -9.74
CA GLY A 607 10.83 -31.17 -9.62
C GLY A 607 12.13 -31.91 -9.29
N GLY A 608 13.12 -31.25 -8.65
CA GLY A 608 14.34 -31.94 -8.22
C GLY A 608 15.47 -31.03 -7.73
N PHE A 609 16.47 -31.65 -7.07
CA PHE A 609 17.62 -30.96 -6.46
C PHE A 609 18.85 -30.83 -7.38
N ASP A 610 18.83 -31.45 -8.58
CA ASP A 610 19.99 -31.51 -9.48
C ASP A 610 20.53 -30.12 -9.86
N LEU A 611 19.65 -29.12 -9.99
CA LEU A 611 20.02 -27.73 -10.27
C LEU A 611 20.93 -27.12 -9.20
N LEU A 612 20.95 -27.68 -7.98
CA LEU A 612 21.75 -27.21 -6.85
C LEU A 612 23.18 -27.75 -6.89
N GLU A 613 23.46 -28.76 -7.72
CA GLU A 613 24.78 -29.38 -7.85
C GLU A 613 25.66 -28.69 -8.91
N GLU A 614 25.08 -27.83 -9.75
CA GLU A 614 25.83 -27.06 -10.74
C GLU A 614 26.80 -26.06 -10.07
N SER A 615 28.03 -25.98 -10.61
CA SER A 615 29.11 -25.16 -10.05
C SER A 615 28.97 -23.67 -10.35
N LEU A 616 29.11 -22.85 -9.31
CA LEU A 616 29.20 -21.39 -9.31
C LEU A 616 30.56 -20.96 -8.78
N GLY A 617 31.47 -20.59 -9.68
CA GLY A 617 32.80 -20.12 -9.29
C GLY A 617 33.60 -21.15 -8.48
N GLY A 618 33.36 -22.45 -8.69
CA GLY A 618 34.07 -23.54 -8.01
C GLY A 618 33.32 -24.17 -6.83
N ARG A 619 32.15 -23.65 -6.43
CA ARG A 619 31.27 -24.27 -5.42
C ARG A 619 29.87 -24.48 -5.98
N SER A 620 29.21 -25.58 -5.64
CA SER A 620 27.79 -25.76 -6.00
C SER A 620 26.87 -24.91 -5.12
N LEU A 621 25.65 -24.63 -5.58
CA LEU A 621 24.64 -23.96 -4.75
C LEU A 621 24.43 -24.73 -3.45
N ARG A 622 24.33 -26.07 -3.50
CA ARG A 622 24.25 -26.92 -2.32
C ARG A 622 25.36 -26.61 -1.31
N GLN A 623 26.62 -26.58 -1.77
CA GLN A 623 27.75 -26.24 -0.90
C GLN A 623 27.64 -24.85 -0.29
N ILE A 624 27.13 -23.87 -1.05
CA ILE A 624 26.88 -22.51 -0.56
C ILE A 624 25.80 -22.50 0.54
N LEU A 625 24.69 -23.23 0.38
CA LEU A 625 23.62 -23.29 1.38
C LEU A 625 24.13 -23.89 2.72
N PHE A 626 24.92 -24.97 2.66
CA PHE A 626 25.56 -25.54 3.85
C PHE A 626 26.65 -24.60 4.44
N SER A 627 27.34 -23.82 3.61
CA SER A 627 28.28 -22.79 4.08
C SER A 627 27.58 -21.72 4.91
N ILE A 628 26.41 -21.23 4.45
CA ILE A 628 25.59 -20.25 5.17
C ILE A 628 25.17 -20.77 6.54
N ALA A 629 24.57 -21.96 6.59
CA ALA A 629 24.18 -22.59 7.85
C ALA A 629 25.37 -22.77 8.80
N GLY A 630 26.50 -23.27 8.29
CA GLY A 630 27.73 -23.42 9.07
C GLY A 630 28.29 -22.08 9.57
N GLY A 631 28.18 -21.01 8.77
CA GLY A 631 28.56 -19.66 9.14
C GLY A 631 27.73 -19.13 10.31
N TYR A 632 26.41 -19.27 10.23
CA TYR A 632 25.49 -18.84 11.30
C TYR A 632 25.75 -19.61 12.60
N MET A 633 26.00 -20.92 12.51
CA MET A 633 26.32 -21.75 13.67
C MET A 633 27.65 -21.37 14.34
N ARG A 634 28.69 -21.05 13.55
CA ARG A 634 30.02 -20.70 14.09
C ARG A 634 30.13 -19.23 14.50
N GLY A 635 29.29 -18.37 13.94
CA GLY A 635 29.40 -16.92 13.97
C GLY A 635 29.98 -16.39 12.67
N THR A 636 29.28 -15.47 12.03
CA THR A 636 29.75 -14.75 10.84
C THR A 636 30.67 -13.58 11.23
N PRO A 637 31.52 -13.06 10.32
CA PRO A 637 32.40 -11.93 10.61
C PRO A 637 31.66 -10.64 11.01
N ASN A 638 30.43 -10.46 10.54
CA ASN A 638 29.57 -9.31 10.84
C ASN A 638 28.67 -9.52 12.08
N GLY A 639 28.89 -10.58 12.88
CA GLY A 639 28.29 -10.73 14.21
C GLY A 639 27.01 -11.57 14.29
N ILE A 640 26.53 -12.16 13.20
CA ILE A 640 25.38 -13.07 13.20
C ILE A 640 25.82 -14.40 13.81
N ARG A 641 25.07 -14.93 14.78
CA ARG A 641 25.47 -16.14 15.49
C ARG A 641 24.31 -16.92 16.08
N MET A 642 24.36 -18.24 15.96
CA MET A 642 23.41 -19.14 16.62
C MET A 642 23.71 -19.28 18.12
N ASP A 643 22.68 -19.18 18.95
CA ASP A 643 22.69 -19.62 20.34
C ASP A 643 22.70 -21.17 20.40
N PRO A 644 23.73 -21.80 20.98
CA PRO A 644 23.83 -23.25 21.02
C PRO A 644 22.74 -23.92 21.86
N GLU A 645 22.13 -23.23 22.83
CA GLU A 645 21.11 -23.83 23.69
C GLU A 645 19.75 -23.90 22.99
N THR A 646 19.29 -22.77 22.47
CA THR A 646 17.97 -22.63 21.82
C THR A 646 18.00 -22.93 20.33
N GLY A 647 19.15 -22.79 19.67
CA GLY A 647 19.27 -22.85 18.22
C GLY A 647 18.82 -21.58 17.49
N LEU A 648 18.39 -20.55 18.23
CA LEU A 648 17.98 -19.26 17.67
C LEU A 648 19.18 -18.46 17.17
N VAL A 649 18.97 -17.63 16.16
CA VAL A 649 20.01 -16.82 15.50
C VAL A 649 19.95 -15.39 15.99
N PHE A 650 21.05 -14.93 16.58
CA PHE A 650 21.29 -13.54 16.94
C PHE A 650 21.55 -12.71 15.68
N SER A 651 20.90 -11.54 15.60
CA SER A 651 21.05 -10.54 14.55
C SER A 651 21.56 -9.22 15.16
N PRO A 652 22.61 -8.62 14.57
CA PRO A 652 23.02 -7.25 14.90
C PRO A 652 21.94 -6.21 14.60
N ALA A 653 22.10 -5.01 15.15
CA ALA A 653 21.17 -3.91 14.88
C ALA A 653 21.10 -3.58 13.38
N HIS A 654 19.90 -3.28 12.87
CA HIS A 654 19.64 -2.86 11.48
C HIS A 654 19.91 -3.90 10.39
N PHE A 655 20.08 -5.18 10.73
CA PHE A 655 20.35 -6.24 9.74
C PHE A 655 19.09 -6.94 9.20
N THR A 656 17.92 -6.63 9.74
CA THR A 656 16.63 -7.15 9.27
C THR A 656 16.05 -6.28 8.17
N TRP A 657 14.94 -6.68 7.54
CA TRP A 657 14.23 -5.82 6.59
C TRP A 657 13.73 -4.49 7.18
N MET A 658 13.67 -4.38 8.51
CA MET A 658 13.40 -3.13 9.22
C MET A 658 14.71 -2.39 9.55
N ASP A 659 15.46 -1.97 8.54
CA ASP A 659 16.89 -1.57 8.62
C ASP A 659 17.15 -0.06 8.79
N THR A 660 16.16 0.73 9.24
CA THR A 660 16.38 2.18 9.35
C THR A 660 17.42 2.55 10.40
N ASN A 661 18.51 3.15 9.92
CA ASN A 661 19.66 3.61 10.70
C ASN A 661 19.94 5.11 10.48
N PHE A 662 20.60 5.75 11.46
CA PHE A 662 20.93 7.18 11.51
C PHE A 662 19.75 8.13 11.19
N PRO A 663 18.80 8.34 12.14
CA PRO A 663 18.78 7.76 13.48
C PRO A 663 18.33 6.29 13.47
N ALA A 664 18.82 5.53 14.45
CA ALA A 664 18.37 4.15 14.66
C ALA A 664 16.89 4.13 15.07
N ALA A 665 16.00 3.87 14.12
CA ALA A 665 14.55 3.91 14.34
C ALA A 665 13.93 2.54 14.64
N THR A 666 14.57 1.46 14.14
CA THR A 666 14.14 0.07 14.35
C THR A 666 15.35 -0.87 14.47
N PRO A 667 16.17 -0.75 15.53
CA PRO A 667 17.43 -1.49 15.62
C PRO A 667 17.25 -3.01 15.66
N ARG A 668 16.27 -3.53 16.40
CA ARG A 668 15.95 -4.98 16.49
C ARG A 668 17.17 -5.88 16.71
N GLN A 669 18.11 -5.44 17.54
CA GLN A 669 19.29 -6.24 17.92
C GLN A 669 18.89 -7.32 18.92
N GLY A 670 19.27 -8.57 18.65
CA GLY A 670 18.87 -9.71 19.47
C GLY A 670 18.39 -10.86 18.60
N TYR A 671 17.21 -11.39 18.88
CA TYR A 671 16.61 -12.49 18.13
C TYR A 671 15.28 -12.04 17.49
N PRO A 672 15.29 -11.49 16.26
CA PRO A 672 14.08 -11.10 15.54
C PRO A 672 13.29 -12.33 15.07
N ILE A 673 11.96 -12.31 15.19
CA ILE A 673 11.12 -13.49 14.96
C ILE A 673 11.18 -14.02 13.52
N GLU A 674 11.25 -13.17 12.51
CA GLU A 674 11.28 -13.60 11.11
C GLU A 674 12.62 -14.24 10.71
N ILE A 675 13.72 -13.85 11.36
CA ILE A 675 15.02 -14.52 11.18
C ILE A 675 14.92 -15.97 11.66
N GLN A 676 14.22 -16.20 12.77
CA GLN A 676 14.03 -17.56 13.30
C GLN A 676 13.13 -18.38 12.38
N ALA A 677 12.07 -17.77 11.86
CA ALA A 677 11.16 -18.41 10.91
C ALA A 677 11.87 -18.84 9.62
N LEU A 678 12.68 -17.94 9.04
CA LEU A 678 13.47 -18.23 7.85
C LEU A 678 14.56 -19.28 8.13
N TRP A 679 15.20 -19.21 9.30
CA TRP A 679 16.21 -20.18 9.72
C TRP A 679 15.62 -21.58 9.91
N HIS A 680 14.46 -21.68 10.58
CA HIS A 680 13.70 -22.93 10.72
C HIS A 680 13.40 -23.56 9.36
N ALA A 681 12.80 -22.78 8.45
CA ALA A 681 12.47 -23.25 7.10
C ALA A 681 13.73 -23.63 6.28
N GLY A 682 14.82 -22.89 6.45
CA GLY A 682 16.10 -23.20 5.81
C GLY A 682 16.70 -24.51 6.31
N LEU A 683 16.68 -24.76 7.62
CA LEU A 683 17.11 -26.03 8.22
C LEU A 683 16.28 -27.22 7.76
N GLY A 684 14.95 -27.06 7.70
CA GLY A 684 14.06 -28.08 7.15
C GLY A 684 14.44 -28.44 5.71
N PHE A 685 14.75 -27.44 4.88
CA PHE A 685 15.21 -27.69 3.52
C PHE A 685 16.59 -28.36 3.46
N LEU A 686 17.54 -27.97 4.31
CA LEU A 686 18.85 -28.62 4.39
C LEU A 686 18.74 -30.09 4.82
N ALA A 687 17.77 -30.44 5.67
CA ALA A 687 17.47 -31.83 6.03
C ALA A 687 16.93 -32.64 4.83
N GLU A 688 16.15 -32.03 3.95
CA GLU A 688 15.71 -32.66 2.69
C GLU A 688 16.89 -32.94 1.74
N LEU A 689 17.91 -32.06 1.71
CA LEU A 689 19.09 -32.18 0.84
C LEU A 689 20.12 -33.21 1.33
N ASP A 690 20.32 -33.34 2.63
CA ASP A 690 21.23 -34.33 3.23
C ASP A 690 20.51 -35.14 4.32
N PRO A 691 19.75 -36.19 3.92
CA PRO A 691 19.01 -37.01 4.86
C PRO A 691 19.91 -37.69 5.90
N PRO A 692 19.38 -38.03 7.09
CA PRO A 692 20.17 -38.63 8.18
C PRO A 692 20.98 -39.87 7.80
N GLU A 693 20.55 -40.61 6.78
CA GLU A 693 21.21 -41.81 6.25
C GLU A 693 22.54 -41.49 5.53
N ASN A 694 22.74 -40.25 5.08
CA ASN A 694 23.94 -39.75 4.39
C ASN A 694 24.81 -38.83 5.26
N ALA A 695 24.39 -38.53 6.51
CA ALA A 695 25.01 -37.57 7.40
C ALA A 695 26.38 -38.04 7.93
N ALA A 696 27.42 -37.95 7.09
CA ALA A 696 28.79 -38.35 7.41
C ALA A 696 29.48 -37.43 8.45
N ALA A 697 28.83 -36.35 8.92
CA ALA A 697 29.52 -35.21 9.56
C ALA A 697 28.87 -34.62 10.84
N GLY A 698 27.96 -35.32 11.53
CA GLY A 698 27.50 -34.90 12.87
C GLY A 698 26.65 -33.61 12.96
N PHE A 699 26.31 -32.98 11.83
CA PHE A 699 25.30 -31.92 11.74
C PHE A 699 23.94 -32.55 11.42
N ASN A 700 22.93 -32.29 12.27
CA ASN A 700 21.56 -32.79 12.08
C ASN A 700 20.61 -31.58 11.95
N PRO A 701 20.29 -31.13 10.71
CA PRO A 701 19.43 -29.97 10.48
C PRO A 701 18.00 -30.18 10.98
N GLU A 702 17.45 -31.39 10.88
CA GLU A 702 16.08 -31.72 11.30
C GLU A 702 15.89 -31.58 12.82
N ALA A 703 16.83 -32.13 13.59
CA ALA A 703 16.82 -31.98 15.05
C ALA A 703 17.00 -30.52 15.47
N LEU A 704 17.81 -29.76 14.72
CA LEU A 704 18.00 -28.34 14.97
C LEU A 704 16.74 -27.52 14.65
N ALA A 705 16.06 -27.81 13.52
CA ALA A 705 14.79 -27.18 13.17
C ALA A 705 13.73 -27.42 14.25
N SER A 706 13.57 -28.66 14.71
CA SER A 706 12.65 -29.03 15.79
C SER A 706 12.93 -28.25 17.08
N ARG A 707 14.21 -28.03 17.41
CA ARG A 707 14.62 -27.23 18.57
C ARG A 707 14.31 -25.73 18.40
N VAL A 708 14.50 -25.20 17.20
CA VAL A 708 14.15 -23.80 16.86
C VAL A 708 12.64 -23.59 17.01
N ALA A 709 11.81 -24.45 16.42
CA ALA A 709 10.34 -24.35 16.51
C ALA A 709 9.87 -24.38 17.98
N LYS A 710 10.41 -25.31 18.78
CA LYS A 710 10.12 -25.34 20.22
C LYS A 710 10.54 -24.04 20.92
N SER A 711 11.72 -23.51 20.61
CA SER A 711 12.21 -22.28 21.22
C SER A 711 11.39 -21.05 20.80
N VAL A 712 10.84 -21.03 19.58
CA VAL A 712 9.89 -20.00 19.13
C VAL A 712 8.66 -20.00 20.02
N THR A 713 8.03 -21.16 20.23
CA THR A 713 6.86 -21.28 21.12
C THR A 713 7.19 -20.89 22.57
N ASP A 714 8.29 -21.44 23.11
CA ASP A 714 8.65 -21.26 24.52
C ASP A 714 9.12 -19.83 24.86
N CYS A 715 9.79 -19.13 23.93
CA CYS A 715 10.43 -17.84 24.22
C CYS A 715 9.66 -16.62 23.71
N TYR A 716 8.81 -16.75 22.67
CA TYR A 716 8.19 -15.59 22.03
C TYR A 716 6.70 -15.42 22.35
N PHE A 717 5.95 -16.50 22.59
CA PHE A 717 4.50 -16.39 22.76
C PHE A 717 4.15 -15.74 24.10
N ASN A 718 3.45 -14.60 24.03
CA ASN A 718 2.92 -13.93 25.21
C ASN A 718 1.43 -14.28 25.36
N GLU A 719 1.10 -15.18 26.29
CA GLU A 719 -0.28 -15.64 26.52
C GLU A 719 -1.25 -14.50 26.85
N LYS A 720 -0.79 -13.48 27.59
CA LYS A 720 -1.63 -12.34 27.99
C LYS A 720 -1.97 -11.43 26.80
N LEU A 721 -1.01 -11.22 25.91
CA LEU A 721 -1.17 -10.36 24.74
C LEU A 721 -1.76 -11.11 23.54
N GLY A 722 -1.59 -12.43 23.48
CA GLY A 722 -2.14 -13.29 22.43
C GLY A 722 -1.33 -13.28 21.12
N TYR A 723 -0.07 -12.84 21.15
CA TYR A 723 0.80 -12.81 19.98
C TYR A 723 2.27 -13.07 20.34
N LEU A 724 3.11 -13.27 19.31
CA LEU A 724 4.55 -13.44 19.48
C LEU A 724 5.24 -12.09 19.66
N SER A 725 6.22 -12.00 20.54
CA SER A 725 7.18 -10.89 20.58
C SER A 725 7.83 -10.69 19.20
N ASP A 726 8.10 -9.44 18.82
CA ASP A 726 8.73 -9.13 17.54
C ASP A 726 10.24 -9.41 17.58
N CYS A 727 10.88 -9.14 18.72
CA CYS A 727 12.29 -9.41 18.96
C CYS A 727 12.57 -9.71 20.43
N LEU A 728 13.44 -10.69 20.68
CA LEU A 728 14.08 -10.86 21.98
C LEU A 728 15.35 -10.01 22.02
N HIS A 729 15.29 -8.84 22.65
CA HIS A 729 16.36 -7.85 22.69
C HIS A 729 17.48 -8.25 23.63
N CYS A 730 18.72 -8.21 23.15
CA CYS A 730 19.89 -8.43 23.97
C CYS A 730 21.18 -7.87 23.36
N ASP A 731 22.22 -7.79 24.19
CA ASP A 731 23.58 -7.53 23.73
C ASP A 731 24.19 -8.77 23.04
N PRO A 732 25.19 -8.59 22.14
CA PRO A 732 25.87 -9.70 21.50
C PRO A 732 26.43 -10.71 22.50
N GLY A 733 26.16 -11.99 22.27
CA GLY A 733 26.66 -13.10 23.09
C GLY A 733 25.79 -13.49 24.28
N MET A 734 24.70 -12.75 24.55
CA MET A 734 23.70 -13.16 25.55
C MET A 734 22.82 -14.29 24.99
N PRO A 735 22.59 -15.39 25.75
CA PRO A 735 21.67 -16.46 25.32
C PRO A 735 20.23 -15.97 25.19
N ALA A 736 19.46 -16.54 24.25
CA ALA A 736 18.11 -16.09 23.94
C ALA A 736 17.14 -16.21 25.13
N LYS A 737 17.32 -17.21 26.00
CA LYS A 737 16.51 -17.38 27.21
C LYS A 737 16.66 -16.26 28.25
N ASN A 738 17.74 -15.49 28.16
CA ASN A 738 18.02 -14.36 29.04
C ASN A 738 17.72 -13.02 28.36
N ALA A 739 17.34 -13.02 27.08
CA ALA A 739 16.99 -11.83 26.33
C ALA A 739 15.62 -11.30 26.76
N ALA A 740 15.39 -10.00 26.57
CA ALA A 740 14.14 -9.34 26.93
C ALA A 740 13.16 -9.39 25.75
N ALA A 741 12.02 -10.06 25.92
CA ALA A 741 10.94 -10.04 24.93
C ALA A 741 10.26 -8.66 24.91
N ASP A 742 10.10 -8.06 23.73
CA ASP A 742 9.24 -6.89 23.56
C ASP A 742 7.76 -7.26 23.44
N ASP A 743 6.90 -6.25 23.50
CA ASP A 743 5.45 -6.35 23.35
C ASP A 743 4.93 -5.64 22.08
N ALA A 744 5.82 -5.25 21.17
CA ALA A 744 5.47 -4.55 19.95
C ALA A 744 4.68 -5.47 18.99
N LEU A 745 3.40 -5.18 18.79
CA LEU A 745 2.59 -5.91 17.80
C LEU A 745 3.02 -5.53 16.38
N ARG A 746 3.78 -6.41 15.74
CA ARG A 746 4.30 -6.27 14.37
C ARG A 746 3.89 -7.44 13.47
N PRO A 747 3.90 -7.27 12.13
CA PRO A 747 3.49 -8.32 11.21
C PRO A 747 4.53 -9.43 11.02
N ASN A 748 5.76 -9.28 11.54
CA ASN A 748 6.86 -10.24 11.35
C ASN A 748 6.54 -11.64 11.87
N GLN A 749 5.70 -11.75 12.90
CA GLN A 749 5.21 -13.03 13.42
C GLN A 749 4.44 -13.87 12.40
N LEU A 750 3.90 -13.26 11.32
CA LEU A 750 3.26 -13.99 10.23
C LEU A 750 4.24 -14.96 9.56
N PHE A 751 5.54 -14.62 9.53
CA PHE A 751 6.55 -15.52 8.98
C PHE A 751 6.69 -16.80 9.80
N ALA A 752 6.51 -16.76 11.12
CA ALA A 752 6.54 -17.96 11.94
C ALA A 752 5.45 -18.97 11.53
N VAL A 753 4.29 -18.47 11.11
CA VAL A 753 3.19 -19.30 10.57
C VAL A 753 3.48 -19.73 9.13
N THR A 754 3.86 -18.82 8.23
CA THR A 754 4.05 -19.17 6.80
C THR A 754 5.29 -20.02 6.52
N MET A 755 6.26 -20.02 7.43
CA MET A 755 7.50 -20.82 7.36
C MET A 755 7.47 -22.03 8.29
N ASP A 756 6.30 -22.37 8.83
CA ASP A 756 6.04 -23.56 9.65
C ASP A 756 6.91 -23.63 10.92
N ALA A 757 7.40 -22.50 11.42
CA ALA A 757 8.16 -22.41 12.67
C ALA A 757 7.26 -22.38 13.93
N LEU A 758 5.96 -22.23 13.72
CA LEU A 758 4.90 -22.32 14.73
C LEU A 758 3.79 -23.22 14.17
N ASP A 759 3.45 -24.29 14.92
CA ASP A 759 2.49 -25.32 14.50
C ASP A 759 1.23 -25.40 15.37
N ASP A 760 1.24 -24.81 16.58
CA ASP A 760 0.08 -24.79 17.47
C ASP A 760 -1.10 -24.00 16.84
N PRO A 761 -2.22 -24.66 16.50
CA PRO A 761 -3.33 -23.99 15.82
C PRO A 761 -4.00 -22.90 16.64
N ALA A 762 -4.02 -23.01 17.98
CA ALA A 762 -4.61 -21.99 18.84
C ALA A 762 -3.74 -20.73 18.86
N ILE A 763 -2.41 -20.88 18.97
CA ILE A 763 -1.47 -19.77 18.90
C ILE A 763 -1.53 -19.11 17.52
N CYS A 764 -1.49 -19.89 16.44
CA CYS A 764 -1.60 -19.37 15.07
C CYS A 764 -2.88 -18.55 14.84
N ARG A 765 -4.03 -19.01 15.36
CA ARG A 765 -5.29 -18.24 15.30
C ARG A 765 -5.21 -16.94 16.10
N SER A 766 -4.56 -16.95 17.26
CA SER A 766 -4.38 -15.77 18.11
C SER A 766 -3.47 -14.72 17.45
N VAL A 767 -2.37 -15.17 16.83
CA VAL A 767 -1.47 -14.36 16.00
C VAL A 767 -2.25 -13.68 14.87
N LEU A 768 -3.02 -14.45 14.09
CA LEU A 768 -3.85 -13.90 13.00
C LEU A 768 -4.89 -12.91 13.53
N ALA A 769 -5.56 -13.22 14.64
CA ALA A 769 -6.55 -12.34 15.24
C ALA A 769 -5.95 -10.97 15.62
N SER A 770 -4.73 -10.97 16.16
CA SER A 770 -3.98 -9.75 16.52
C SER A 770 -3.53 -8.97 15.29
N CYS A 771 -2.98 -9.64 14.26
CA CYS A 771 -2.53 -9.00 13.02
C CYS A 771 -3.65 -8.31 12.22
N ARG A 772 -4.94 -8.64 12.45
CA ARG A 772 -6.07 -7.95 11.81
C ARG A 772 -6.10 -6.43 12.08
N GLU A 773 -5.58 -5.99 13.22
CA GLU A 773 -5.49 -4.55 13.56
C GLU A 773 -4.49 -3.80 12.67
N LEU A 774 -3.49 -4.51 12.13
CA LEU A 774 -2.46 -3.93 11.29
C LEU A 774 -2.95 -3.73 9.84
N LEU A 775 -4.04 -4.38 9.44
CA LEU A 775 -4.49 -4.38 8.05
C LEU A 775 -5.07 -3.02 7.61
N VAL A 776 -4.62 -2.58 6.44
CA VAL A 776 -5.18 -1.47 5.65
C VAL A 776 -5.34 -1.95 4.19
N PRO A 777 -6.09 -1.25 3.33
CA PRO A 777 -6.29 -1.71 1.95
C PRO A 777 -4.98 -1.90 1.18
N GLY A 778 -4.70 -3.13 0.76
CA GLY A 778 -3.52 -3.52 -0.01
C GLY A 778 -2.20 -3.55 0.75
N ALA A 779 -2.18 -3.32 2.07
CA ALA A 779 -0.95 -3.27 2.87
C ALA A 779 -1.16 -3.65 4.35
N ILE A 780 -0.08 -3.78 5.10
CA ILE A 780 -0.09 -4.09 6.54
C ILE A 780 0.83 -3.14 7.32
N ARG A 781 0.31 -2.47 8.35
CA ARG A 781 1.07 -1.58 9.23
C ARG A 781 2.26 -2.32 9.85
N SER A 782 3.42 -1.68 9.84
CA SER A 782 4.66 -2.21 10.43
C SER A 782 4.63 -2.28 11.96
N LEU A 783 3.76 -1.50 12.60
CA LEU A 783 3.57 -1.45 14.04
C LEU A 783 2.11 -1.09 14.36
N ALA A 784 1.53 -1.70 15.40
CA ALA A 784 0.21 -1.36 15.90
C ALA A 784 0.18 0.02 16.57
N ASP A 785 -0.99 0.65 16.53
CA ASP A 785 -1.22 2.03 16.98
C ASP A 785 -1.52 2.09 18.49
N ARG A 786 -0.58 1.61 19.30
CA ARG A 786 -0.76 1.37 20.74
C ARG A 786 0.49 1.70 21.55
N ARG A 787 0.31 1.82 22.88
CA ARG A 787 1.43 1.88 23.81
C ARG A 787 2.17 0.55 23.85
N VAL A 788 3.46 0.62 24.12
CA VAL A 788 4.36 -0.51 24.35
C VAL A 788 4.98 -0.41 25.74
N ASP A 789 5.17 -1.57 26.38
CA ASP A 789 5.89 -1.72 27.65
C ASP A 789 7.40 -1.72 27.42
N TRP A 790 7.87 -2.21 26.27
CA TRP A 790 9.27 -2.09 25.83
C TRP A 790 9.46 -0.82 24.99
N PRO A 791 10.07 0.25 25.54
CA PRO A 791 10.15 1.54 24.87
C PRO A 791 11.07 1.50 23.64
N VAL A 792 10.68 2.22 22.59
CA VAL A 792 11.49 2.41 21.37
C VAL A 792 12.03 3.84 21.36
N GLU A 793 13.23 4.02 21.90
CA GLU A 793 13.91 5.32 21.88
C GLU A 793 14.51 5.59 20.49
N ILE A 794 14.06 6.66 19.84
CA ILE A 794 14.62 7.16 18.58
C ILE A 794 15.30 8.49 18.87
N ARG A 795 16.61 8.58 18.71
CA ARG A 795 17.38 9.79 19.00
C ARG A 795 18.10 10.31 17.76
N HIS A 796 18.03 11.62 17.55
CA HIS A 796 18.78 12.35 16.52
C HIS A 796 19.49 13.53 17.18
N ASP A 797 20.80 13.65 16.97
CA ASP A 797 21.66 14.66 17.61
C ASP A 797 21.51 14.77 19.14
N GLY A 798 21.26 13.62 19.80
CA GLY A 798 21.08 13.51 21.24
C GLY A 798 19.65 13.79 21.73
N GLU A 799 18.78 14.35 20.90
CA GLU A 799 17.39 14.65 21.21
C GLU A 799 16.49 13.43 20.97
N LEU A 800 15.57 13.16 21.91
CA LEU A 800 14.56 12.12 21.77
C LEU A 800 13.46 12.59 20.81
N LEU A 801 13.17 11.78 19.81
CA LEU A 801 12.13 12.03 18.82
C LEU A 801 10.84 11.27 19.17
N GLY A 802 9.81 12.00 19.61
CA GLY A 802 8.49 11.43 19.93
C GLY A 802 8.39 10.81 21.33
N ASP A 803 7.34 10.01 21.54
CA ASP A 803 7.11 9.26 22.80
C ASP A 803 7.63 7.82 22.65
N SER A 804 8.60 7.42 23.47
CA SER A 804 9.20 6.09 23.41
C SER A 804 8.22 4.97 23.81
N ASP A 805 7.24 5.28 24.65
CA ASP A 805 6.19 4.34 25.06
C ASP A 805 5.07 4.27 24.02
N TYR A 806 5.04 5.18 23.05
CA TYR A 806 4.06 5.22 21.96
C TYR A 806 4.76 5.47 20.61
N PRO A 807 5.55 4.51 20.12
CA PRO A 807 6.41 4.73 18.96
C PRO A 807 5.67 4.76 17.62
N TYR A 808 4.35 4.54 17.61
CA TYR A 808 3.55 4.56 16.38
C TYR A 808 3.57 5.92 15.68
N ARG A 809 3.90 5.91 14.38
CA ARG A 809 3.91 7.05 13.46
C ARG A 809 3.25 6.65 12.14
N GLY A 810 1.96 6.95 12.01
CA GLY A 810 1.14 6.56 10.86
C GLY A 810 1.31 7.40 9.58
N ARG A 811 2.18 8.43 9.57
CA ARG A 811 2.40 9.30 8.40
C ARG A 811 3.87 9.34 8.00
N TYR A 812 4.16 9.03 6.74
CA TYR A 812 5.49 9.07 6.15
C TYR A 812 5.64 10.30 5.26
N ALA A 813 5.94 11.45 5.87
CA ALA A 813 6.16 12.73 5.18
C ALA A 813 7.07 13.64 6.02
N GLY A 814 7.53 14.74 5.43
CA GLY A 814 8.41 15.70 6.08
C GLY A 814 9.89 15.32 6.00
N ASP A 815 10.67 15.94 6.88
CA ASP A 815 12.12 15.77 6.97
C ASP A 815 12.55 14.31 7.11
N GLU A 816 13.71 13.98 6.54
CA GLU A 816 14.20 12.61 6.45
C GLU A 816 14.49 12.00 7.82
N ASP A 817 15.30 12.68 8.62
CA ASP A 817 15.89 12.12 9.83
C ASP A 817 14.97 12.26 11.04
N THR A 818 14.14 13.30 11.08
CA THR A 818 13.26 13.58 12.23
C THR A 818 11.84 13.04 12.07
N SER A 819 11.41 12.78 10.83
CA SER A 819 10.02 12.39 10.52
C SER A 819 9.93 11.07 9.73
N ARG A 820 10.50 11.01 8.53
CA ARG A 820 10.35 9.85 7.62
C ARG A 820 11.03 8.58 8.13
N LYS A 821 12.33 8.64 8.47
CA LYS A 821 13.07 7.50 9.02
C LYS A 821 12.41 6.95 10.30
N PRO A 822 12.06 7.79 11.30
CA PRO A 822 11.31 7.32 12.47
C PRO A 822 9.98 6.62 12.15
N ALA A 823 9.27 7.01 11.09
CA ALA A 823 7.99 6.42 10.70
C ALA A 823 8.10 5.17 9.81
N TYR A 824 9.21 4.98 9.11
CA TYR A 824 9.37 4.02 8.01
C TYR A 824 8.97 2.57 8.37
N HIS A 825 9.36 2.14 9.58
CA HIS A 825 8.98 0.83 10.13
C HIS A 825 8.27 0.92 11.47
N ASN A 826 7.75 2.10 11.86
CA ASN A 826 7.02 2.27 13.12
C ASN A 826 5.59 2.76 12.90
N GLY A 827 4.92 2.35 11.83
CA GLY A 827 3.50 2.66 11.62
C GLY A 827 3.08 2.76 10.17
N THR A 828 4.03 3.08 9.29
CA THR A 828 3.88 2.96 7.83
C THR A 828 3.42 1.55 7.45
N ALA A 829 2.52 1.43 6.48
CA ALA A 829 2.00 0.15 6.01
C ALA A 829 2.77 -0.36 4.79
N TRP A 830 3.14 -1.64 4.80
CA TRP A 830 3.99 -2.29 3.82
C TRP A 830 3.19 -3.24 2.93
N THR A 831 3.44 -3.18 1.62
CA THR A 831 2.69 -3.95 0.62
C THR A 831 3.24 -5.37 0.44
N TRP A 832 4.53 -5.61 0.67
CA TRP A 832 5.15 -6.93 0.45
C TRP A 832 4.90 -7.95 1.58
N VAL A 833 4.74 -7.49 2.83
CA VAL A 833 4.42 -8.38 3.99
C VAL A 833 2.93 -8.73 4.05
N PHE A 834 2.08 -7.85 3.54
CA PHE A 834 0.63 -8.01 3.55
C PHE A 834 0.13 -9.36 2.99
N PRO A 835 0.65 -9.86 1.85
CA PRO A 835 0.33 -11.19 1.34
C PRO A 835 0.52 -12.33 2.35
N SER A 836 1.51 -12.24 3.24
CA SER A 836 1.75 -13.27 4.27
C SER A 836 0.59 -13.42 5.25
N PHE A 837 -0.20 -12.36 5.50
CA PHE A 837 -1.42 -12.49 6.31
C PHE A 837 -2.43 -13.42 5.63
N CYS A 838 -2.62 -13.25 4.33
CA CYS A 838 -3.58 -14.02 3.55
C CYS A 838 -3.11 -15.47 3.33
N GLU A 839 -1.79 -15.67 3.13
CA GLU A 839 -1.19 -17.01 3.13
C GLU A 839 -1.39 -17.72 4.47
N ALA A 840 -1.06 -17.06 5.58
CA ALA A 840 -1.22 -17.62 6.92
C ALA A 840 -2.71 -17.91 7.24
N TRP A 841 -3.63 -17.05 6.80
CA TRP A 841 -5.08 -17.26 6.96
C TRP A 841 -5.54 -18.58 6.35
N VAL A 842 -5.17 -18.85 5.10
CA VAL A 842 -5.54 -20.10 4.40
C VAL A 842 -4.84 -21.31 5.00
N ARG A 843 -3.58 -21.18 5.44
CA ARG A 843 -2.87 -22.27 6.13
C ARG A 843 -3.57 -22.68 7.42
N VAL A 844 -4.05 -21.73 8.21
CA VAL A 844 -4.66 -21.98 9.52
C VAL A 844 -6.11 -22.45 9.42
N TYR A 845 -6.90 -21.87 8.51
CA TYR A 845 -8.35 -22.14 8.43
C TYR A 845 -8.76 -23.04 7.25
N GLY A 846 -7.83 -23.39 6.36
CA GLY A 846 -8.04 -24.31 5.27
C GLY A 846 -8.78 -23.72 4.06
N GLY A 847 -9.26 -24.60 3.17
CA GLY A 847 -9.78 -24.21 1.84
C GLY A 847 -11.02 -23.29 1.88
N ALA A 848 -11.89 -23.43 2.88
CA ALA A 848 -13.09 -22.60 3.00
C ALA A 848 -12.80 -21.12 3.33
N ALA A 849 -11.56 -20.82 3.75
CA ALA A 849 -11.05 -19.49 4.06
C ALA A 849 -10.56 -18.71 2.83
N ARG A 850 -10.34 -19.41 1.71
CA ARG A 850 -9.74 -18.83 0.48
C ARG A 850 -10.50 -17.62 -0.07
N PRO A 851 -11.85 -17.61 -0.13
CA PRO A 851 -12.57 -16.44 -0.65
C PRO A 851 -12.31 -15.17 0.17
N ALA A 852 -12.21 -15.28 1.50
CA ALA A 852 -11.90 -14.15 2.37
C ALA A 852 -10.46 -13.66 2.16
N ALA A 853 -9.50 -14.60 2.12
CA ALA A 853 -8.10 -14.32 1.85
C ALA A 853 -7.90 -13.62 0.48
N LEU A 854 -8.53 -14.12 -0.57
CA LEU A 854 -8.49 -13.51 -1.90
C LEU A 854 -9.19 -12.16 -1.95
N ALA A 855 -10.29 -11.97 -1.22
CA ALA A 855 -10.94 -10.66 -1.13
C ALA A 855 -10.03 -9.62 -0.45
N TRP A 856 -9.34 -9.99 0.64
CA TRP A 856 -8.34 -9.13 1.27
C TRP A 856 -7.19 -8.83 0.30
N LEU A 857 -6.55 -9.84 -0.30
CA LEU A 857 -5.52 -9.63 -1.33
C LEU A 857 -6.00 -8.71 -2.46
N GLY A 858 -7.27 -8.91 -2.87
CA GLY A 858 -7.93 -8.13 -3.93
C GLY A 858 -7.97 -6.65 -3.66
N SER A 859 -7.93 -6.21 -2.39
CA SER A 859 -7.85 -4.79 -2.05
C SER A 859 -6.62 -4.08 -2.66
N ALA A 860 -5.54 -4.81 -2.95
CA ALA A 860 -4.36 -4.29 -3.64
C ALA A 860 -4.66 -3.80 -5.07
N THR A 861 -5.79 -4.20 -5.67
CA THR A 861 -6.22 -3.73 -7.00
C THR A 861 -6.43 -2.22 -7.04
N ARG A 862 -6.82 -1.60 -5.91
CA ARG A 862 -6.88 -0.14 -5.77
C ARG A 862 -5.50 0.48 -5.93
N LEU A 863 -4.47 -0.14 -5.36
CA LEU A 863 -3.09 0.35 -5.45
C LEU A 863 -2.54 0.22 -6.86
N ILE A 864 -2.78 -0.93 -7.52
CA ILE A 864 -2.35 -1.19 -8.91
C ILE A 864 -2.99 -0.22 -9.91
N SER A 865 -4.21 0.24 -9.61
CA SER A 865 -4.99 1.14 -10.48
C SER A 865 -4.76 2.63 -10.16
N GLU A 866 -3.94 2.97 -9.18
CA GLU A 866 -3.64 4.33 -8.73
C GLU A 866 -2.12 4.57 -8.71
N GLY A 867 -1.67 5.82 -8.56
CA GLY A 867 -0.23 6.12 -8.47
C GLY A 867 0.51 5.74 -9.76
N CYS A 868 1.46 4.80 -9.68
CA CYS A 868 2.14 4.23 -10.84
C CYS A 868 1.29 3.12 -11.47
N LEU A 869 0.69 3.41 -12.62
CA LEU A 869 -0.29 2.55 -13.28
C LEU A 869 0.26 1.15 -13.56
N GLY A 870 -0.44 0.12 -13.08
CA GLY A 870 -0.06 -1.28 -13.25
C GLY A 870 0.97 -1.80 -12.25
N HIS A 871 1.37 -0.97 -11.28
CA HIS A 871 2.40 -1.32 -10.30
C HIS A 871 1.92 -1.11 -8.86
N VAL A 872 2.60 -1.76 -7.92
CA VAL A 872 2.31 -1.67 -6.49
C VAL A 872 3.38 -0.80 -5.82
N PRO A 873 3.01 0.19 -5.00
CA PRO A 873 3.99 1.01 -4.28
C PRO A 873 4.68 0.20 -3.18
N GLU A 874 5.80 0.71 -2.71
CA GLU A 874 6.54 0.12 -1.59
C GLU A 874 5.75 0.19 -0.28
N ILE A 875 5.22 1.36 0.04
CA ILE A 875 4.58 1.65 1.32
C ILE A 875 3.40 2.60 1.18
N LEU A 876 2.53 2.61 2.19
CA LEU A 876 1.45 3.56 2.38
C LEU A 876 1.57 4.25 3.75
N ASP A 877 1.00 5.45 3.87
CA ASP A 877 0.70 6.00 5.20
C ASP A 877 -0.13 4.97 6.01
N GLY A 878 0.30 4.71 7.24
CA GLY A 878 -0.41 3.84 8.16
C GLY A 878 -1.79 4.38 8.51
N ASP A 879 -1.93 5.70 8.62
CA ASP A 879 -3.18 6.39 8.89
C ASP A 879 -3.99 6.65 7.61
N PHE A 880 -5.31 6.62 7.74
CA PHE A 880 -6.23 7.04 6.69
C PHE A 880 -5.90 8.50 6.25
N PRO A 881 -5.84 8.82 4.95
CA PRO A 881 -6.38 8.06 3.81
C PRO A 881 -5.41 7.07 3.14
N HIS A 882 -4.35 6.62 3.83
CA HIS A 882 -3.39 5.62 3.33
C HIS A 882 -2.74 6.02 1.99
N HIS A 883 -2.27 7.26 1.90
CA HIS A 883 -1.60 7.74 0.69
C HIS A 883 -0.41 6.83 0.32
N GLN A 884 -0.22 6.60 -0.98
CA GLN A 884 0.97 5.89 -1.47
C GLN A 884 2.22 6.72 -1.19
N ARG A 885 3.26 6.06 -0.70
CA ARG A 885 4.55 6.61 -0.26
C ARG A 885 5.69 5.74 -0.77
N GLY A 886 6.91 6.16 -0.47
CA GLY A 886 8.11 5.41 -0.87
C GLY A 886 8.17 5.26 -2.38
N CYS A 887 8.82 4.18 -2.82
CA CYS A 887 9.02 3.84 -4.22
C CYS A 887 7.67 3.54 -4.91
N ASP A 888 7.45 4.09 -6.11
CA ASP A 888 6.14 4.05 -6.77
C ASP A 888 5.81 2.66 -7.31
N ALA A 889 6.83 1.94 -7.78
CA ALA A 889 6.73 0.62 -8.39
C ALA A 889 7.80 -0.28 -7.78
N GLN A 890 7.36 -1.24 -6.94
CA GLN A 890 8.26 -2.01 -6.10
C GLN A 890 8.20 -3.52 -6.43
N ALA A 891 9.38 -4.15 -6.59
CA ALA A 891 9.53 -5.50 -7.16
C ALA A 891 9.01 -6.59 -6.22
N TRP A 892 9.55 -6.70 -4.99
CA TRP A 892 9.09 -7.65 -3.98
C TRP A 892 7.60 -7.52 -3.62
N ALA A 893 7.02 -6.33 -3.75
CA ALA A 893 5.61 -6.09 -3.46
C ALA A 893 4.71 -6.78 -4.48
N VAL A 894 4.95 -6.55 -5.78
CA VAL A 894 4.17 -7.20 -6.84
C VAL A 894 4.45 -8.71 -6.90
N SER A 895 5.68 -9.15 -6.62
CA SER A 895 6.02 -10.57 -6.67
C SER A 895 5.36 -11.38 -5.56
N GLU A 896 5.34 -10.88 -4.32
CA GLU A 896 4.71 -11.57 -3.20
C GLU A 896 3.18 -11.55 -3.33
N LEU A 897 2.59 -10.44 -3.80
CA LEU A 897 1.16 -10.41 -4.14
C LEU A 897 0.82 -11.45 -5.20
N TYR A 898 1.59 -11.52 -6.30
CA TYR A 898 1.38 -12.50 -7.36
C TYR A 898 1.55 -13.94 -6.87
N ARG A 899 2.64 -14.23 -6.13
CA ARG A 899 2.95 -15.56 -5.59
C ARG A 899 1.79 -16.08 -4.73
N VAL A 900 1.37 -15.29 -3.75
CA VAL A 900 0.29 -15.70 -2.83
C VAL A 900 -1.05 -15.76 -3.55
N TRP A 901 -1.35 -14.81 -4.46
CA TRP A 901 -2.56 -14.87 -5.28
C TRP A 901 -2.63 -16.18 -6.06
N ARG A 902 -1.55 -16.57 -6.74
CA ARG A 902 -1.48 -17.82 -7.49
C ARG A 902 -1.63 -19.03 -6.57
N GLN A 903 -0.92 -19.06 -5.44
CA GLN A 903 -0.97 -20.15 -4.47
C GLN A 903 -2.39 -20.39 -3.94
N ILE A 904 -3.12 -19.32 -3.59
CA ILE A 904 -4.48 -19.43 -3.06
C ILE A 904 -5.51 -19.73 -4.17
N SER A 905 -5.26 -19.28 -5.41
CA SER A 905 -6.15 -19.47 -6.56
C SER A 905 -5.94 -20.80 -7.32
N ALA A 906 -4.91 -21.60 -7.01
CA ALA A 906 -4.46 -22.71 -7.84
C ALA A 906 -5.23 -24.05 -7.66
N ASP A 907 -6.37 -24.05 -6.97
CA ASP A 907 -7.30 -25.19 -6.90
C ASP A 907 -8.72 -24.71 -7.21
#